data_AF-A0A3P1V5Z5-F1
#
_entry.id   AF-A0A3P1V5Z5-F1
#
_cell.length_a   1.000
_cell.length_b   1.000
_cell.length_c   1.000
_cell.angle_alpha   90.00
_cell.angle_beta   90.00
_cell.angle_gamma   90.00
#
_symmetry.space_group_name_H-M   'P 1'
#
loop_
_entity.id
_entity.type
_entity.pdbx_description
1 polymer ?
#
loop_
_entity_poly.entity_id
_entity_poly.type
_entity_poly.pdbx_seq_one_letter_code
_entity_poly.pdbx_strand_id
1 'polypeptide(L)'
;MREALDLRPGQVPGSLGADRRAIAAIREHLEAYRAGVHGPNCVGHSYYAARAELVLPGQAGAGIPPESEQWWAGGLPQGRDALASFLQGAGLEEAAADLLAPGPGGTGGLRRQGAAPDLRVLDAATRRRVAQASFVERSRRAGLEAFDAAAHARLLGSYRQVQERLRGALAAELLSVVARKREEALAGAGQRAQGLREEIHRRRRGMSVREIMDSYGDLVTALTPCILVSPDSVARFFPADRQFVDIVVFDEASQIPVANAVGTMGRGRSVVVVGDPKQMPPTAVASAAARDAGEGGPREEDSILTQCLAGGVRRHRLTWHYRSTVESLIAFSNEHYYDGALHSFPSPLGMEAGPDDSPGGHGISMRRVKGHYIRAEERYKYPRARPGTNPQEAREIVMEVIRRFEASPERAPSLGVVTFNLEQRDLIEQRLRAEGPPRVVEALDDPDGLLLKNLENVQGEERDTILFSVTYSANSRGELPLTFGPLSRAGGERRLNVAITRARRQIIVFASFDPEDLRAERSAHQGIKDLRAYLEMARDGGAPPSFFSAPSPARSQVDWHRQEIAEELRGAGLEVKTGVGQSSFTIDLVLSGPGRPDHPRVAVLLDGPQWSGRMSVTDRDLLPVDVLERMGWPRVERIWAPEWVRDRQAVIDRMVDAVGGKPPAPPAPAAAGACGGKKGSAAPGGPAPAGASSAPTPPGAPAAAPAAGTTVTAGAVTGAAAPAGASGGSSGAGAAAGPPGPTAPEAPTAASEGGQAPRATRAPEYTPWRRTQVLPRETLDRAVAGARPDPEARAEVVRVARQICAVESPLAFHRLAVHLCRAFGLTRTVASREQGLRRALGSAFAYIDQEDFVWVSMASAGEPVRYRRNALDHVEGIEQIHPRELVSLLSEIRSASPAWISKEDLFRKALDRLSSKRRRLTERVWAAMDAALETAERDAAPGP
;
A
#
# COMPACT_ATOMS: atom_id res chain seq x y z
N MET A 1 -16.62 35.21 20.75
CA MET A 1 -17.54 36.36 20.53
C MET A 1 -16.89 37.71 20.85
N ARG A 2 -16.33 37.95 22.06
CA ARG A 2 -15.63 39.21 22.38
C ARG A 2 -14.51 39.53 21.39
N GLU A 3 -13.58 38.59 21.19
CA GLU A 3 -12.51 38.75 20.19
C GLU A 3 -13.06 38.98 18.78
N ALA A 4 -14.15 38.28 18.41
CA ALA A 4 -14.77 38.42 17.10
C ALA A 4 -15.40 39.80 16.84
N LEU A 5 -15.80 40.53 17.89
CA LEU A 5 -16.27 41.92 17.79
C LEU A 5 -15.12 42.89 17.49
N ASP A 6 -13.91 42.58 17.98
CA ASP A 6 -12.74 43.45 17.90
C ASP A 6 -11.84 43.15 16.68
N LEU A 7 -12.09 42.05 15.95
CA LEU A 7 -11.36 41.69 14.73
C LEU A 7 -11.47 42.80 13.67
N ARG A 8 -10.36 43.21 13.06
CA ARG A 8 -10.35 44.12 11.90
C ARG A 8 -10.09 43.34 10.61
N PRO A 9 -10.69 43.73 9.47
CA PRO A 9 -10.37 43.11 8.19
C PRO A 9 -8.89 43.31 7.86
N GLY A 10 -8.18 42.22 7.58
CA GLY A 10 -6.85 42.28 6.98
C GLY A 10 -6.93 42.69 5.51
N GLN A 11 -5.86 43.27 4.97
CA GLN A 11 -5.78 43.55 3.54
C GLN A 11 -5.66 42.24 2.76
N VAL A 12 -6.55 42.05 1.78
CA VAL A 12 -6.46 40.95 0.82
C VAL A 12 -5.39 41.29 -0.21
N PRO A 13 -4.39 40.43 -0.44
CA PRO A 13 -3.39 40.69 -1.47
C PRO A 13 -4.06 40.82 -2.85
N GLY A 14 -3.78 41.93 -3.56
CA GLY A 14 -4.29 42.15 -4.92
C GLY A 14 -3.81 41.10 -5.96
N SER A 15 -2.82 40.28 -5.61
CA SER A 15 -2.22 39.25 -6.48
C SER A 15 -3.06 37.98 -6.64
N LEU A 16 -4.05 37.73 -5.77
CA LEU A 16 -4.87 36.50 -5.76
C LEU A 16 -5.56 36.22 -7.11
N GLY A 17 -6.06 37.25 -7.78
CA GLY A 17 -6.70 37.11 -9.09
C GLY A 17 -5.72 36.66 -10.18
N ALA A 18 -4.47 37.13 -10.13
CA ALA A 18 -3.42 36.70 -11.05
C ALA A 18 -3.00 35.25 -10.76
N ASP A 19 -2.82 34.88 -9.49
CA ASP A 19 -2.47 33.53 -9.07
C ASP A 19 -3.57 32.50 -9.46
N ARG A 20 -4.87 32.85 -9.35
CA ARG A 20 -5.98 31.99 -9.80
C ARG A 20 -5.99 31.75 -11.31
N ARG A 21 -5.64 32.77 -12.11
CA ARG A 21 -5.49 32.59 -13.57
C ARG A 21 -4.26 31.76 -13.91
N ALA A 22 -3.14 32.01 -13.21
CA ALA A 22 -1.91 31.26 -13.39
C ALA A 22 -2.09 29.78 -13.09
N ILE A 23 -2.71 29.41 -11.95
CA ILE A 23 -2.91 28.00 -11.60
C ILE A 23 -3.83 27.28 -12.60
N ALA A 24 -4.84 27.96 -13.13
CA ALA A 24 -5.74 27.39 -14.14
C ALA A 24 -5.01 27.14 -15.46
N ALA A 25 -4.23 28.13 -15.94
CA ALA A 25 -3.45 28.01 -17.16
C ALA A 25 -2.37 26.92 -17.06
N ILE A 26 -1.65 26.84 -15.93
CA ILE A 26 -0.65 25.80 -15.69
C ILE A 26 -1.30 24.42 -15.67
N ARG A 27 -2.44 24.27 -14.97
CA ARG A 27 -3.18 23.00 -14.91
C ARG A 27 -3.61 22.54 -16.31
N GLU A 28 -4.08 23.46 -17.15
CA GLU A 28 -4.48 23.14 -18.53
C GLU A 28 -3.31 22.56 -19.33
N HIS A 29 -2.11 23.14 -19.23
CA HIS A 29 -0.91 22.62 -19.88
C HIS A 29 -0.52 21.21 -19.37
N LEU A 30 -0.62 20.97 -18.06
CA LEU A 30 -0.31 19.67 -17.47
C LEU A 30 -1.33 18.59 -17.87
N GLU A 31 -2.62 18.93 -17.98
CA GLU A 31 -3.64 18.01 -18.50
C GLU A 31 -3.49 17.78 -20.01
N ALA A 32 -3.10 18.79 -20.78
CA ALA A 32 -2.81 18.63 -22.20
C ALA A 32 -1.66 17.64 -22.43
N TYR A 33 -0.61 17.68 -21.60
CA TYR A 33 0.46 16.67 -21.63
C TYR A 33 -0.07 15.26 -21.38
N ARG A 34 -0.82 15.06 -20.28
CA ARG A 34 -1.42 13.75 -19.93
C ARG A 34 -2.32 13.23 -21.05
N ALA A 35 -3.16 14.08 -21.62
CA ALA A 35 -4.02 13.76 -22.75
C ALA A 35 -3.22 13.45 -24.03
N GLY A 36 -2.09 14.12 -24.25
CA GLY A 36 -1.18 13.82 -25.35
C GLY A 36 -0.54 12.43 -25.26
N VAL A 37 -0.09 12.04 -24.06
CA VAL A 37 0.57 10.75 -23.82
C VAL A 37 -0.42 9.58 -23.81
N HIS A 38 -1.57 9.75 -23.16
CA HIS A 38 -2.53 8.67 -22.89
C HIS A 38 -3.83 8.73 -23.68
N GLY A 39 -4.11 9.85 -24.37
CA GLY A 39 -5.33 10.03 -25.14
C GLY A 39 -5.35 9.19 -26.43
N PRO A 40 -6.51 8.63 -26.81
CA PRO A 40 -6.63 7.74 -27.96
C PRO A 40 -6.41 8.48 -29.28
N ASN A 41 -5.76 7.83 -30.25
CA ASN A 41 -5.47 8.38 -31.58
C ASN A 41 -6.50 8.09 -32.67
N CYS A 42 -6.20 8.54 -33.89
CA CYS A 42 -7.06 8.27 -35.04
C CYS A 42 -7.23 6.77 -35.27
N VAL A 43 -6.27 5.94 -34.83
CA VAL A 43 -6.32 4.47 -34.82
C VAL A 43 -6.73 3.87 -33.47
N GLY A 44 -7.18 4.67 -32.50
CA GLY A 44 -7.59 4.24 -31.15
C GLY A 44 -6.44 4.06 -30.15
N HIS A 45 -5.18 4.25 -30.53
CA HIS A 45 -3.99 4.01 -29.71
C HIS A 45 -3.50 5.24 -28.92
N SER A 46 -3.01 4.93 -27.72
CA SER A 46 -2.02 5.69 -26.94
C SER A 46 -0.80 6.20 -27.70
N TYR A 47 -0.17 7.35 -27.37
CA TYR A 47 1.28 7.48 -27.59
C TYR A 47 2.00 6.40 -26.77
N TYR A 48 1.61 6.24 -25.50
CA TYR A 48 2.15 5.21 -24.60
C TYR A 48 1.86 3.79 -25.10
N ALA A 49 0.63 3.51 -25.51
CA ALA A 49 0.24 2.18 -26.02
C ALA A 49 0.96 1.83 -27.34
N ALA A 50 1.07 2.78 -28.28
CA ALA A 50 1.82 2.57 -29.52
C ALA A 50 3.30 2.30 -29.24
N ARG A 51 3.88 2.96 -28.21
CA ARG A 51 5.26 2.72 -27.80
C ARG A 51 5.44 1.31 -27.20
N ALA A 52 4.52 0.86 -26.34
CA ALA A 52 4.60 -0.46 -25.73
C ALA A 52 4.67 -1.56 -26.79
N GLU A 53 3.89 -1.46 -27.87
CA GLU A 53 3.91 -2.38 -29.01
C GLU A 53 5.27 -2.44 -29.74
N LEU A 54 6.02 -1.33 -29.76
CA LEU A 54 7.36 -1.28 -30.40
C LEU A 54 8.46 -1.91 -29.56
N VAL A 55 8.24 -1.99 -28.24
CA VAL A 55 9.18 -2.47 -27.22
C VAL A 55 8.95 -3.95 -26.90
N LEU A 56 7.79 -4.51 -27.26
CA LEU A 56 7.49 -5.94 -27.11
C LEU A 56 8.64 -6.82 -27.65
N PRO A 57 9.17 -7.77 -26.85
CA PRO A 57 10.15 -8.72 -27.35
C PRO A 57 9.49 -9.55 -28.46
N GLY A 58 10.09 -9.52 -29.65
CA GLY A 58 9.57 -10.15 -30.86
C GLY A 58 9.62 -11.68 -30.82
N GLN A 59 8.89 -12.31 -29.90
CA GLN A 59 8.66 -13.75 -29.95
C GLN A 59 7.61 -14.06 -31.02
N ALA A 60 8.11 -14.58 -32.15
CA ALA A 60 7.31 -15.34 -33.09
C ALA A 60 6.66 -16.52 -32.35
N GLY A 61 5.39 -16.37 -31.94
CA GLY A 61 4.57 -17.48 -31.43
C GLY A 61 3.90 -17.27 -30.06
N ALA A 62 4.25 -16.24 -29.28
CA ALA A 62 3.50 -15.92 -28.06
C ALA A 62 2.22 -15.16 -28.42
N GLY A 63 1.07 -15.75 -28.12
CA GLY A 63 -0.25 -15.17 -28.39
C GLY A 63 -0.37 -13.73 -27.89
N ILE A 64 -0.97 -12.89 -28.72
CA ILE A 64 -1.27 -11.50 -28.43
C ILE A 64 -2.14 -11.43 -27.14
N PRO A 65 -1.93 -10.49 -26.20
CA PRO A 65 -2.83 -10.35 -25.06
C PRO A 65 -4.28 -10.20 -25.54
N PRO A 66 -5.27 -10.96 -25.00
CA PRO A 66 -6.64 -10.99 -25.52
C PRO A 66 -7.32 -9.63 -25.57
N GLU A 67 -6.90 -8.69 -24.73
CA GLU A 67 -7.47 -7.35 -24.71
C GLU A 67 -7.06 -6.52 -25.94
N SER A 68 -5.89 -6.76 -26.53
CA SER A 68 -5.52 -6.17 -27.83
C SER A 68 -6.46 -6.54 -28.96
N GLU A 69 -7.13 -7.69 -28.87
CA GLU A 69 -8.10 -8.12 -29.88
C GLU A 69 -9.39 -7.28 -29.86
N GLN A 70 -9.73 -6.63 -28.73
CA GLN A 70 -10.83 -5.65 -28.66
C GLN A 70 -10.37 -4.22 -29.00
N TRP A 71 -9.08 -3.90 -28.81
CA TRP A 71 -8.49 -2.55 -28.96
C TRP A 71 -8.38 -2.06 -30.40
N TRP A 72 -8.29 -3.00 -31.33
CA TRP A 72 -8.07 -2.76 -32.74
C TRP A 72 -9.35 -2.53 -33.57
N ALA A 73 -10.53 -2.85 -33.01
CA ALA A 73 -11.78 -2.96 -33.76
C ALA A 73 -12.46 -1.62 -34.12
N GLY A 74 -11.94 -0.47 -33.64
CA GLY A 74 -12.68 0.80 -33.66
C GLY A 74 -12.05 1.99 -34.39
N GLY A 75 -10.81 1.92 -34.89
CA GLY A 75 -10.08 3.14 -35.31
C GLY A 75 -9.23 3.09 -36.58
N LEU A 76 -8.89 1.93 -37.15
CA LEU A 76 -7.99 1.94 -38.31
C LEU A 76 -8.58 2.68 -39.53
N PRO A 77 -7.77 3.44 -40.30
CA PRO A 77 -8.12 3.87 -41.64
C PRO A 77 -8.66 2.67 -42.42
N GLN A 78 -9.91 2.77 -42.87
CA GLN A 78 -10.57 1.67 -43.55
C GLN A 78 -10.03 1.55 -44.98
N GLY A 79 -9.56 0.35 -45.32
CA GLY A 79 -9.02 0.06 -46.65
C GLY A 79 -7.50 0.25 -46.76
N ARG A 80 -6.93 -0.49 -47.72
CA ARG A 80 -5.50 -0.56 -48.02
C ARG A 80 -4.87 0.81 -48.31
N ASP A 81 -5.57 1.64 -49.08
CA ASP A 81 -5.06 2.94 -49.54
C ASP A 81 -5.04 3.98 -48.40
N ALA A 82 -6.02 3.95 -47.51
CA ALA A 82 -6.08 4.83 -46.35
C ALA A 82 -4.98 4.48 -45.34
N LEU A 83 -4.68 3.18 -45.16
CA LEU A 83 -3.56 2.73 -44.34
C LEU A 83 -2.21 3.08 -44.96
N ALA A 84 -2.06 2.94 -46.29
CA ALA A 84 -0.86 3.36 -47.00
C ALA A 84 -0.62 4.89 -46.88
N SER A 85 -1.67 5.69 -47.02
CA SER A 85 -1.60 7.15 -46.83
C SER A 85 -1.20 7.53 -45.40
N PHE A 86 -1.68 6.78 -44.40
CA PHE A 86 -1.28 6.96 -43.01
C PHE A 86 0.20 6.64 -42.77
N LEU A 87 0.71 5.54 -43.35
CA LEU A 87 2.13 5.18 -43.30
C LEU A 87 3.01 6.24 -43.98
N GLN A 88 2.59 6.77 -45.13
CA GLN A 88 3.27 7.87 -45.82
C GLN A 88 3.31 9.15 -44.98
N GLY A 89 2.21 9.53 -44.33
CA GLY A 89 2.16 10.69 -43.44
C GLY A 89 3.11 10.59 -42.24
N ALA A 90 3.45 9.37 -41.82
CA ALA A 90 4.45 9.09 -40.80
C ALA A 90 5.89 8.97 -41.32
N GLY A 91 6.13 9.14 -42.63
CA GLY A 91 7.45 9.00 -43.26
C GLY A 91 7.89 7.55 -43.51
N LEU A 92 6.95 6.59 -43.51
CA LEU A 92 7.22 5.18 -43.81
C LEU A 92 6.84 4.85 -45.26
N GLU A 93 7.51 5.50 -46.20
CA GLU A 93 7.22 5.45 -47.64
C GLU A 93 7.40 4.03 -48.22
N GLU A 94 8.48 3.34 -47.86
CA GLU A 94 8.74 1.96 -48.28
C GLU A 94 7.67 1.00 -47.75
N ALA A 95 7.23 1.17 -46.50
CA ALA A 95 6.17 0.34 -45.92
C ALA A 95 4.82 0.57 -46.59
N ALA A 96 4.53 1.80 -47.00
CA ALA A 96 3.34 2.13 -47.77
C ALA A 96 3.42 1.55 -49.20
N ALA A 97 4.60 1.57 -49.83
CA ALA A 97 4.84 0.97 -51.14
C ALA A 97 4.72 -0.55 -51.10
N ASP A 98 5.32 -1.22 -50.10
CA ASP A 98 5.15 -2.65 -49.81
C ASP A 98 3.66 -3.00 -49.63
N LEU A 99 2.95 -2.17 -48.86
CA LEU A 99 1.53 -2.36 -48.64
C LEU A 99 0.75 -2.18 -49.93
N LEU A 100 1.17 -1.37 -50.91
CA LEU A 100 0.48 -1.11 -52.19
C LEU A 100 0.95 -2.02 -53.36
N ALA A 101 2.06 -2.74 -53.21
CA ALA A 101 2.64 -3.57 -54.26
C ALA A 101 1.74 -4.77 -54.65
N PRO A 102 1.61 -5.09 -55.95
CA PRO A 102 0.96 -6.32 -56.41
C PRO A 102 1.95 -7.50 -56.37
N GLY A 103 1.88 -8.37 -55.36
CA GLY A 103 2.82 -9.51 -55.20
C GLY A 103 2.14 -10.87 -54.97
N PRO A 104 2.77 -12.02 -55.34
CA PRO A 104 2.15 -13.35 -55.36
C PRO A 104 1.95 -14.04 -53.98
N GLY A 105 2.15 -13.34 -52.87
CA GLY A 105 2.05 -13.92 -51.52
C GLY A 105 1.86 -12.92 -50.38
N GLY A 106 1.58 -11.65 -50.67
CA GLY A 106 1.49 -10.58 -49.67
C GLY A 106 0.04 -10.10 -49.46
N THR A 107 -0.50 -10.29 -48.25
CA THR A 107 -1.69 -9.56 -47.73
C THR A 107 -2.96 -9.60 -48.61
N GLY A 108 -3.25 -10.73 -49.27
CA GLY A 108 -4.41 -10.92 -50.15
C GLY A 108 -5.81 -10.81 -49.52
N GLY A 109 -5.94 -10.44 -48.24
CA GLY A 109 -7.23 -10.34 -47.53
C GLY A 109 -7.83 -8.94 -47.42
N LEU A 110 -7.06 -7.88 -47.72
CA LEU A 110 -7.51 -6.49 -47.58
C LEU A 110 -8.28 -6.03 -48.84
N ARG A 111 -9.62 -6.15 -48.82
CA ARG A 111 -10.48 -5.68 -49.93
C ARG A 111 -10.21 -4.19 -50.22
N ARG A 112 -10.11 -3.85 -51.52
CA ARG A 112 -9.92 -2.47 -52.02
C ARG A 112 -11.01 -1.48 -51.56
N GLN A 113 -12.18 -1.94 -51.12
CA GLN A 113 -13.26 -1.05 -50.65
C GLN A 113 -14.09 -1.69 -49.53
N GLY A 114 -14.27 -0.92 -48.44
CA GLY A 114 -15.47 -0.96 -47.59
C GLY A 114 -15.47 -1.82 -46.31
N ALA A 115 -14.40 -2.54 -45.98
CA ALA A 115 -14.32 -3.29 -44.71
C ALA A 115 -13.06 -2.94 -43.93
N ALA A 116 -13.18 -2.77 -42.62
CA ALA A 116 -12.03 -2.60 -41.72
C ALA A 116 -11.06 -3.79 -41.92
N PRO A 117 -9.74 -3.56 -42.00
CA PRO A 117 -8.76 -4.63 -42.02
C PRO A 117 -8.97 -5.57 -40.83
N ASP A 118 -9.17 -6.87 -41.05
CA ASP A 118 -8.98 -7.83 -39.96
C ASP A 118 -7.47 -7.91 -39.69
N LEU A 119 -7.05 -7.32 -38.56
CA LEU A 119 -5.64 -7.24 -38.17
C LEU A 119 -5.00 -8.59 -37.88
N ARG A 120 -5.79 -9.66 -37.76
CA ARG A 120 -5.30 -11.04 -37.72
C ARG A 120 -4.65 -11.45 -39.03
N VAL A 121 -4.95 -10.74 -40.12
CA VAL A 121 -4.43 -10.99 -41.48
C VAL A 121 -3.15 -10.21 -41.75
N LEU A 122 -2.80 -9.21 -40.91
CA LEU A 122 -1.54 -8.47 -41.04
C LEU A 122 -0.39 -9.24 -40.37
N ASP A 123 0.71 -9.42 -41.11
CA ASP A 123 1.92 -9.98 -40.56
C ASP A 123 2.50 -9.10 -39.43
N ALA A 124 3.40 -9.68 -38.62
CA ALA A 124 3.99 -8.99 -37.48
C ALA A 124 4.81 -7.74 -37.90
N ALA A 125 5.43 -7.77 -39.08
CA ALA A 125 6.22 -6.65 -39.60
C ALA A 125 5.33 -5.45 -39.95
N THR A 126 4.21 -5.68 -40.61
CA THR A 126 3.23 -4.64 -40.97
C THR A 126 2.58 -4.08 -39.72
N ARG A 127 2.22 -4.92 -38.73
CA ARG A 127 1.71 -4.44 -37.44
C ARG A 127 2.70 -3.53 -36.72
N ARG A 128 3.98 -3.89 -36.67
CA ARG A 128 5.03 -3.05 -36.09
C ARG A 128 5.18 -1.71 -36.82
N ARG A 129 5.12 -1.71 -38.15
CA ARG A 129 5.14 -0.49 -38.99
C ARG A 129 3.93 0.41 -38.73
N VAL A 130 2.73 -0.17 -38.58
CA VAL A 130 1.51 0.59 -38.20
C VAL A 130 1.63 1.18 -36.80
N ALA A 131 2.16 0.43 -35.82
CA ALA A 131 2.44 0.94 -34.48
C ALA A 131 3.47 2.09 -34.52
N GLN A 132 4.50 1.99 -35.36
CA GLN A 132 5.49 3.05 -35.56
C GLN A 132 4.87 4.31 -36.17
N ALA A 133 4.03 4.17 -37.21
CA ALA A 133 3.32 5.31 -37.78
C ALA A 133 2.37 5.97 -36.78
N SER A 134 1.66 5.16 -36.02
CA SER A 134 0.79 5.59 -34.91
C SER A 134 1.56 6.37 -33.84
N PHE A 135 2.76 5.92 -33.50
CA PHE A 135 3.63 6.61 -32.56
C PHE A 135 4.11 7.97 -33.09
N VAL A 136 4.53 8.04 -34.36
CA VAL A 136 5.00 9.29 -35.01
C VAL A 136 3.88 10.31 -35.18
N GLU A 137 2.70 9.90 -35.67
CA GLU A 137 1.52 10.79 -35.78
C GLU A 137 1.21 11.44 -34.45
N ARG A 138 1.25 10.65 -33.37
CA ARG A 138 0.96 11.14 -32.04
C ARG A 138 2.00 12.06 -31.47
N SER A 139 3.26 11.73 -31.66
CA SER A 139 4.35 12.62 -31.25
C SER A 139 4.18 14.01 -31.86
N ARG A 140 3.84 14.10 -33.15
CA ARG A 140 3.59 15.36 -33.86
C ARG A 140 2.32 16.07 -33.38
N ARG A 141 1.18 15.38 -33.36
CA ARG A 141 -0.13 15.98 -33.07
C ARG A 141 -0.24 16.48 -31.63
N ALA A 142 0.37 15.77 -30.69
CA ALA A 142 0.39 16.16 -29.27
C ALA A 142 1.56 17.10 -28.94
N GLY A 143 2.42 17.44 -29.91
CA GLY A 143 3.59 18.30 -29.69
C GLY A 143 4.66 17.68 -28.77
N LEU A 144 4.65 16.35 -28.62
CA LEU A 144 5.60 15.63 -27.75
C LEU A 144 7.03 15.62 -28.31
N GLU A 145 7.19 15.83 -29.62
CA GLU A 145 8.52 16.00 -30.24
C GLU A 145 9.30 17.19 -29.65
N ALA A 146 8.60 18.25 -29.26
CA ALA A 146 9.16 19.45 -28.64
C ALA A 146 9.13 19.43 -27.10
N PHE A 147 8.76 18.30 -26.48
CA PHE A 147 8.66 18.19 -25.02
C PHE A 147 10.01 18.45 -24.33
N ASP A 148 10.10 19.47 -23.48
CA ASP A 148 11.25 19.71 -22.62
C ASP A 148 10.94 19.30 -21.17
N ALA A 149 11.62 18.28 -20.68
CA ALA A 149 11.46 17.77 -19.32
C ALA A 149 11.82 18.83 -18.26
N ALA A 150 12.82 19.69 -18.52
CA ALA A 150 13.22 20.74 -17.60
C ALA A 150 12.17 21.87 -17.56
N ALA A 151 11.59 22.25 -18.71
CA ALA A 151 10.46 23.17 -18.75
C ALA A 151 9.24 22.61 -18.03
N HIS A 152 8.95 21.31 -18.21
CA HIS A 152 7.84 20.65 -17.53
C HIS A 152 8.05 20.59 -16.01
N ALA A 153 9.28 20.33 -15.54
CA ALA A 153 9.63 20.41 -14.12
C ALA A 153 9.47 21.84 -13.55
N ARG A 154 9.90 22.88 -14.29
CA ARG A 154 9.66 24.29 -13.92
C ARG A 154 8.17 24.62 -13.83
N LEU A 155 7.36 24.05 -14.73
CA LEU A 155 5.91 24.22 -14.73
C LEU A 155 5.26 23.60 -13.48
N LEU A 156 5.67 22.39 -13.10
CA LEU A 156 5.23 21.74 -11.85
C LEU A 156 5.69 22.52 -10.61
N GLY A 157 6.92 23.03 -10.59
CA GLY A 157 7.42 23.91 -9.53
C GLY A 157 6.61 25.20 -9.41
N SER A 158 6.29 25.83 -10.56
CA SER A 158 5.43 27.02 -10.61
C SER A 158 4.02 26.71 -10.12
N TYR A 159 3.47 25.56 -10.49
CA TYR A 159 2.17 25.09 -10.01
C TYR A 159 2.14 24.97 -8.48
N ARG A 160 3.16 24.30 -7.89
CA ARG A 160 3.31 24.17 -6.43
C ARG A 160 3.39 25.54 -5.75
N GLN A 161 4.27 26.43 -6.25
CA GLN A 161 4.46 27.76 -5.68
C GLN A 161 3.18 28.61 -5.74
N VAL A 162 2.48 28.65 -6.88
CA VAL A 162 1.21 29.37 -7.02
C VAL A 162 0.17 28.78 -6.08
N GLN A 163 0.08 27.46 -5.98
CA GLN A 163 -0.86 26.78 -5.08
C GLN A 163 -0.57 27.10 -3.60
N GLU A 164 0.70 27.16 -3.19
CA GLU A 164 1.11 27.56 -1.84
C GLU A 164 0.79 29.03 -1.55
N ARG A 165 1.07 29.95 -2.49
CA ARG A 165 0.69 31.36 -2.35
C ARG A 165 -0.82 31.52 -2.22
N LEU A 166 -1.59 30.83 -3.05
CA LEU A 166 -3.05 30.81 -2.94
C LEU A 166 -3.50 30.28 -1.58
N ARG A 167 -2.96 29.15 -1.11
CA ARG A 167 -3.29 28.60 0.22
C ARG A 167 -2.96 29.56 1.36
N GLY A 168 -1.80 30.21 1.32
CA GLY A 168 -1.41 31.21 2.31
C GLY A 168 -2.30 32.44 2.30
N ALA A 169 -2.75 32.88 1.12
CA ALA A 169 -3.61 34.05 0.97
C ALA A 169 -5.11 33.76 1.22
N LEU A 170 -5.56 32.51 1.08
CA LEU A 170 -6.97 32.11 1.31
C LEU A 170 -7.45 32.44 2.72
N ALA A 171 -6.61 32.25 3.74
CA ALA A 171 -7.00 32.58 5.13
C ALA A 171 -7.30 34.07 5.29
N ALA A 172 -6.45 34.95 4.75
CA ALA A 172 -6.66 36.39 4.78
C ALA A 172 -7.89 36.82 3.96
N GLU A 173 -8.09 36.22 2.78
CA GLU A 173 -9.28 36.46 1.95
C GLU A 173 -10.56 36.06 2.69
N LEU A 174 -10.61 34.85 3.28
CA LEU A 174 -11.75 34.38 4.06
C LEU A 174 -12.04 35.30 5.25
N LEU A 175 -11.01 35.73 5.98
CA LEU A 175 -11.18 36.67 7.09
C LEU A 175 -11.74 38.01 6.62
N SER A 176 -11.29 38.54 5.48
CA SER A 176 -11.84 39.78 4.93
C SER A 176 -13.32 39.66 4.54
N VAL A 177 -13.71 38.53 3.95
CA VAL A 177 -15.10 38.25 3.55
C VAL A 177 -15.98 38.12 4.78
N VAL A 178 -15.52 37.42 5.81
CA VAL A 178 -16.20 37.27 7.09
C VAL A 178 -16.34 38.62 7.79
N ALA A 179 -15.26 39.41 7.87
CA ALA A 179 -15.27 40.72 8.52
C ALA A 179 -16.27 41.68 7.84
N ARG A 180 -16.31 41.70 6.49
CA ARG A 180 -17.28 42.48 5.73
C ARG A 180 -18.72 42.03 6.01
N LYS A 181 -19.01 40.73 5.90
CA LYS A 181 -20.35 40.19 6.19
C LYS A 181 -20.81 40.49 7.61
N ARG A 182 -19.89 40.42 8.57
CA ARG A 182 -20.13 40.80 9.97
C ARG A 182 -20.49 42.28 10.09
N GLU A 183 -19.73 43.17 9.45
CA GLU A 183 -20.00 44.61 9.48
C GLU A 183 -21.36 44.95 8.87
N GLU A 184 -21.70 44.34 7.73
CA GLU A 184 -23.02 44.46 7.10
C GLU A 184 -24.15 43.99 8.02
N ALA A 185 -23.98 42.83 8.69
CA ALA A 185 -24.96 42.29 9.62
C ALA A 185 -25.14 43.15 10.87
N LEU A 186 -24.05 43.65 11.45
CA LEU A 186 -24.09 44.53 12.63
C LEU A 186 -24.69 45.89 12.30
N ALA A 187 -24.36 46.47 11.15
CA ALA A 187 -24.92 47.74 10.69
C ALA A 187 -26.43 47.62 10.43
N GLY A 188 -26.87 46.52 9.79
CA GLY A 188 -28.29 46.26 9.54
C GLY A 188 -29.13 46.04 10.80
N ALA A 189 -28.53 45.58 11.90
CA ALA A 189 -29.24 45.26 13.13
C ALA A 189 -29.34 46.41 14.15
N GLY A 190 -28.60 47.50 13.96
CA GLY A 190 -28.72 48.73 14.76
C GLY A 190 -28.71 48.51 16.28
N GLN A 191 -29.81 48.87 16.96
CA GLN A 191 -29.95 48.76 18.41
C GLN A 191 -29.79 47.31 18.92
N ARG A 192 -30.18 46.31 18.13
CA ARG A 192 -30.12 44.89 18.52
C ARG A 192 -28.67 44.39 18.61
N ALA A 193 -27.78 44.92 17.77
CA ALA A 193 -26.34 44.66 17.85
C ALA A 193 -25.71 45.28 19.11
N GLN A 194 -26.18 46.46 19.53
CA GLN A 194 -25.73 47.10 20.78
C GLN A 194 -26.17 46.29 22.01
N GLY A 195 -27.42 45.82 22.03
CA GLY A 195 -27.93 44.93 23.09
C GLY A 195 -27.13 43.63 23.21
N LEU A 196 -26.75 43.01 22.09
CA LEU A 196 -25.87 41.83 22.10
C LEU A 196 -24.48 42.14 22.67
N ARG A 197 -23.89 43.28 22.31
CA ARG A 197 -22.59 43.72 22.87
C ARG A 197 -22.65 43.87 24.38
N GLU A 198 -23.68 44.54 24.88
CA GLU A 198 -23.87 44.74 26.31
C GLU A 198 -23.99 43.42 27.06
N GLU A 199 -24.72 42.44 26.51
CA GLU A 199 -24.82 41.12 27.13
C GLU A 199 -23.50 40.32 27.09
N ILE A 200 -22.77 40.38 25.98
CA ILE A 200 -21.45 39.73 25.87
C ILE A 200 -20.46 40.30 26.91
N HIS A 201 -20.55 41.59 27.25
CA HIS A 201 -19.69 42.24 28.24
C HIS A 201 -20.20 42.13 29.69
N ARG A 202 -21.45 41.71 29.90
CA ARG A 202 -22.05 41.59 31.24
C ARG A 202 -21.40 40.45 32.03
N ARG A 203 -20.94 40.75 33.25
CA ARG A 203 -20.23 39.78 34.13
C ARG A 203 -21.12 39.10 35.17
N ARG A 204 -22.34 39.59 35.42
CA ARG A 204 -23.32 39.03 36.39
C ARG A 204 -24.76 39.24 35.87
N ARG A 205 -25.66 38.27 36.10
CA ARG A 205 -27.08 38.29 35.67
C ARG A 205 -27.28 38.60 34.18
N GLY A 206 -26.53 37.94 33.31
CA GLY A 206 -26.73 37.98 31.86
C GLY A 206 -27.65 36.85 31.39
N MET A 207 -28.09 36.95 30.13
CA MET A 207 -28.85 35.89 29.46
C MET A 207 -28.07 34.57 29.41
N SER A 208 -28.78 33.46 29.51
CA SER A 208 -28.25 32.12 29.23
C SER A 208 -27.89 31.97 27.75
N VAL A 209 -27.04 30.98 27.43
CA VAL A 209 -26.63 30.72 26.03
C VAL A 209 -27.85 30.47 25.13
N ARG A 210 -28.86 29.76 25.65
CA ARG A 210 -30.11 29.50 24.92
C ARG A 210 -30.88 30.79 24.64
N GLU A 211 -31.07 31.65 25.64
CA GLU A 211 -31.75 32.94 25.48
C GLU A 211 -31.01 33.87 24.51
N ILE A 212 -29.67 33.84 24.50
CA ILE A 212 -28.84 34.57 23.53
C ILE A 212 -29.08 34.02 22.12
N MET A 213 -29.10 32.70 21.93
CA MET A 213 -29.35 32.09 20.62
C MET A 213 -30.79 32.34 20.14
N ASP A 214 -31.78 32.33 21.04
CA ASP A 214 -33.17 32.69 20.76
C ASP A 214 -33.30 34.15 20.30
N SER A 215 -32.62 35.05 21.00
CA SER A 215 -32.79 36.51 20.82
C SER A 215 -31.84 37.12 19.80
N TYR A 216 -30.67 36.52 19.56
CA TYR A 216 -29.57 37.08 18.77
C TYR A 216 -28.84 36.04 17.89
N GLY A 217 -29.38 34.84 17.68
CA GLY A 217 -28.67 33.76 16.97
C GLY A 217 -28.23 34.10 15.54
N ASP A 218 -28.96 34.97 14.84
CA ASP A 218 -28.58 35.54 13.53
C ASP A 218 -27.32 36.40 13.62
N LEU A 219 -27.20 37.23 14.66
CA LEU A 219 -26.01 38.05 14.90
C LEU A 219 -24.84 37.23 15.42
N VAL A 220 -25.12 36.23 16.27
CA VAL A 220 -24.10 35.29 16.76
C VAL A 220 -23.45 34.55 15.61
N THR A 221 -24.23 33.96 14.71
CA THR A 221 -23.70 33.22 13.54
C THR A 221 -23.02 34.14 12.53
N ALA A 222 -23.44 35.40 12.41
CA ALA A 222 -22.72 36.40 11.61
C ALA A 222 -21.35 36.78 12.22
N LEU A 223 -21.26 36.84 13.56
CA LEU A 223 -20.00 37.12 14.28
C LEU A 223 -19.06 35.92 14.30
N THR A 224 -19.60 34.72 14.46
CA THR A 224 -18.86 33.46 14.53
C THR A 224 -19.44 32.48 13.49
N PRO A 225 -19.01 32.57 12.22
CA PRO A 225 -19.58 31.78 11.13
C PRO A 225 -19.18 30.29 11.16
N CYS A 226 -18.19 29.92 11.97
CA CYS A 226 -17.80 28.54 12.24
C CYS A 226 -18.04 28.22 13.72
N ILE A 227 -18.84 27.21 13.98
CA ILE A 227 -19.27 26.80 15.33
C ILE A 227 -18.85 25.35 15.55
N LEU A 228 -18.05 25.10 16.59
CA LEU A 228 -17.61 23.77 17.01
C LEU A 228 -18.34 23.38 18.29
N VAL A 229 -19.27 22.44 18.19
CA VAL A 229 -20.16 22.03 19.30
C VAL A 229 -20.53 20.56 19.18
N SER A 230 -20.78 19.91 20.32
CA SER A 230 -21.33 18.56 20.33
C SER A 230 -22.81 18.56 19.91
N PRO A 231 -23.34 17.46 19.33
CA PRO A 231 -24.75 17.41 18.92
C PRO A 231 -25.74 17.63 20.09
N ASP A 232 -25.43 17.13 21.27
CA ASP A 232 -26.22 17.38 22.49
C ASP A 232 -26.24 18.86 22.88
N SER A 233 -25.11 19.58 22.74
CA SER A 233 -25.06 21.02 22.98
C SER A 233 -25.92 21.79 21.98
N VAL A 234 -25.98 21.35 20.72
CA VAL A 234 -26.87 21.96 19.71
C VAL A 234 -28.32 21.79 20.13
N ALA A 235 -28.72 20.58 20.52
CA ALA A 235 -30.08 20.32 20.97
C ALA A 235 -30.49 21.15 22.20
N ARG A 236 -29.54 21.42 23.12
CA ARG A 236 -29.79 22.20 24.34
C ARG A 236 -29.85 23.71 24.11
N PHE A 237 -28.97 24.25 23.27
CA PHE A 237 -28.77 25.70 23.15
C PHE A 237 -29.37 26.31 21.88
N PHE A 238 -29.57 25.53 20.82
CA PHE A 238 -30.06 26.04 19.54
C PHE A 238 -31.56 25.74 19.37
N PRO A 239 -32.37 26.77 19.12
CA PRO A 239 -33.79 26.62 18.82
C PRO A 239 -34.05 25.63 17.68
N ALA A 240 -35.15 24.87 17.76
CA ALA A 240 -35.49 23.83 16.80
C ALA A 240 -36.24 24.34 15.56
N ASP A 241 -36.87 25.50 15.70
CA ASP A 241 -37.70 26.18 14.70
C ASP A 241 -36.89 27.01 13.70
N ARG A 242 -35.55 27.03 13.81
CA ARG A 242 -34.68 27.91 13.02
C ARG A 242 -33.47 27.19 12.45
N GLN A 243 -33.11 27.58 11.23
CA GLN A 243 -31.85 27.20 10.59
C GLN A 243 -30.84 28.33 10.78
N PHE A 244 -29.75 28.03 11.50
CA PHE A 244 -28.73 29.02 11.85
C PHE A 244 -27.49 28.93 10.95
N VAL A 245 -27.28 27.79 10.28
CA VAL A 245 -26.07 27.53 9.49
C VAL A 245 -26.41 26.99 8.12
N ASP A 246 -25.57 27.30 7.14
CA ASP A 246 -25.72 26.76 5.79
C ASP A 246 -25.30 25.28 5.72
N ILE A 247 -24.27 24.89 6.47
CA ILE A 247 -23.67 23.56 6.44
C ILE A 247 -23.45 23.06 7.86
N VAL A 248 -23.90 21.83 8.13
CA VAL A 248 -23.53 21.05 9.32
C VAL A 248 -22.53 19.98 8.89
N VAL A 249 -21.38 19.92 9.54
CA VAL A 249 -20.38 18.87 9.32
C VAL A 249 -20.30 18.00 10.56
N PHE A 250 -20.57 16.71 10.40
CA PHE A 250 -20.29 15.70 11.42
C PHE A 250 -18.94 15.07 11.10
N ASP A 251 -17.97 15.27 11.98
CA ASP A 251 -16.71 14.54 11.96
C ASP A 251 -16.77 13.33 12.90
N GLU A 252 -15.99 12.29 12.62
CA GLU A 252 -16.05 10.98 13.29
C GLU A 252 -17.49 10.43 13.43
N ALA A 253 -18.28 10.61 12.37
CA ALA A 253 -19.70 10.31 12.35
C ALA A 253 -20.04 8.83 12.57
N SER A 254 -19.06 7.93 12.49
CA SER A 254 -19.20 6.52 12.88
C SER A 254 -19.51 6.34 14.36
N GLN A 255 -19.24 7.36 15.19
CA GLN A 255 -19.43 7.32 16.64
C GLN A 255 -20.60 8.19 17.12
N ILE A 256 -21.35 8.80 16.21
CA ILE A 256 -22.49 9.65 16.55
C ILE A 256 -23.78 8.85 16.37
N PRO A 257 -24.54 8.57 17.45
CA PRO A 257 -25.85 7.95 17.34
C PRO A 257 -26.81 8.79 16.51
N VAL A 258 -27.68 8.13 15.75
CA VAL A 258 -28.67 8.81 14.89
C VAL A 258 -29.53 9.80 15.69
N ALA A 259 -30.02 9.39 16.87
CA ALA A 259 -30.87 10.23 17.72
C ALA A 259 -30.19 11.56 18.11
N ASN A 260 -28.88 11.53 18.32
CA ASN A 260 -28.10 12.73 18.67
C ASN A 260 -27.86 13.62 17.44
N ALA A 261 -27.72 13.03 16.25
CA ALA A 261 -27.45 13.77 15.02
C ALA A 261 -28.69 14.50 14.46
N VAL A 262 -29.88 13.89 14.53
CA VAL A 262 -31.11 14.40 13.90
C VAL A 262 -31.43 15.83 14.32
N GLY A 263 -31.26 16.14 15.60
CA GLY A 263 -31.43 17.50 16.11
C GLY A 263 -30.53 18.48 15.35
N THR A 264 -29.23 18.25 15.37
CA THR A 264 -28.25 19.13 14.71
C THR A 264 -28.49 19.24 13.21
N MET A 265 -28.88 18.15 12.53
CA MET A 265 -29.19 18.17 11.10
C MET A 265 -30.28 19.20 10.74
N GLY A 266 -31.33 19.30 11.55
CA GLY A 266 -32.43 20.24 11.32
C GLY A 266 -32.03 21.73 11.36
N ARG A 267 -30.86 22.06 11.93
CA ARG A 267 -30.36 23.44 12.07
C ARG A 267 -29.51 23.89 10.89
N GLY A 268 -29.17 22.96 9.99
CA GLY A 268 -28.43 23.19 8.76
C GLY A 268 -29.31 23.18 7.51
N ARG A 269 -28.85 23.83 6.44
CA ARG A 269 -29.44 23.66 5.10
C ARG A 269 -28.89 22.44 4.38
N SER A 270 -27.61 22.15 4.58
CA SER A 270 -26.90 20.98 4.05
C SER A 270 -26.17 20.25 5.17
N VAL A 271 -26.00 18.93 5.02
CA VAL A 271 -25.28 18.08 5.98
C VAL A 271 -24.16 17.35 5.26
N VAL A 272 -22.96 17.40 5.85
CA VAL A 272 -21.80 16.61 5.44
C VAL A 272 -21.47 15.65 6.57
N VAL A 273 -21.37 14.37 6.23
CA VAL A 273 -21.08 13.30 7.19
C VAL A 273 -19.71 12.72 6.84
N VAL A 274 -18.74 12.88 7.74
CA VAL A 274 -17.37 12.43 7.60
C VAL A 274 -17.08 11.41 8.69
N GLY A 275 -16.54 10.26 8.31
CA GLY A 275 -16.16 9.21 9.25
C GLY A 275 -15.82 7.92 8.52
N ASP A 276 -15.45 6.92 9.30
CA ASP A 276 -15.01 5.62 8.79
C ASP A 276 -15.93 4.50 9.31
N PRO A 277 -16.65 3.78 8.41
CA PRO A 277 -17.56 2.72 8.82
C PRO A 277 -16.85 1.48 9.38
N LYS A 278 -15.52 1.39 9.24
CA LYS A 278 -14.70 0.29 9.78
C LYS A 278 -14.09 0.61 11.16
N GLN A 279 -14.42 1.76 11.73
CA GLN A 279 -14.06 2.15 13.10
C GLN A 279 -15.17 1.81 14.10
N MET A 280 -14.93 2.09 15.39
CA MET A 280 -15.85 1.74 16.48
C MET A 280 -17.21 2.44 16.29
N PRO A 281 -18.33 1.69 16.44
CA PRO A 281 -19.66 2.29 16.48
C PRO A 281 -19.88 3.04 17.81
N PRO A 282 -20.95 3.86 17.90
CA PRO A 282 -21.34 4.48 19.15
C PRO A 282 -21.68 3.40 20.16
N THR A 283 -21.13 3.55 21.36
CA THR A 283 -21.44 2.65 22.47
C THR A 283 -22.55 3.29 23.29
N ALA A 284 -23.70 2.62 23.42
CA ALA A 284 -24.74 3.09 24.33
C ALA A 284 -24.17 3.06 25.75
N VAL A 285 -23.96 4.24 26.35
CA VAL A 285 -23.71 4.34 27.79
C VAL A 285 -24.97 3.80 28.44
N ALA A 286 -24.85 2.64 29.09
CA ALA A 286 -25.96 1.94 29.71
C ALA A 286 -26.84 2.93 30.46
N SER A 287 -28.06 3.15 29.95
CA SER A 287 -29.10 3.76 30.76
C SER A 287 -29.23 2.91 32.03
N ALA A 288 -29.49 3.53 33.17
CA ALA A 288 -29.64 2.80 34.43
C ALA A 288 -30.69 1.66 34.34
N ALA A 289 -31.61 1.73 33.37
CA ALA A 289 -32.61 0.70 33.08
C ALA A 289 -32.04 -0.56 32.37
N ALA A 290 -30.86 -0.51 31.75
CA ALA A 290 -30.22 -1.67 31.11
C ALA A 290 -29.42 -2.55 32.08
N ARG A 291 -29.20 -2.09 33.32
CA ARG A 291 -28.46 -2.85 34.34
C ARG A 291 -29.24 -4.01 34.95
N ASP A 292 -30.57 -4.05 34.79
CA ASP A 292 -31.43 -5.11 35.33
C ASP A 292 -31.57 -6.34 34.40
N ALA A 293 -31.06 -6.28 33.16
CA ALA A 293 -31.01 -7.42 32.27
C ALA A 293 -29.61 -8.05 32.29
N GLY A 294 -29.44 -9.10 33.10
CA GLY A 294 -28.21 -9.88 33.15
C GLY A 294 -27.71 -10.34 31.77
N GLU A 295 -26.38 -10.35 31.61
CA GLU A 295 -25.60 -10.86 30.47
C GLU A 295 -25.58 -10.08 29.14
N GLY A 296 -25.89 -8.77 29.13
CA GLY A 296 -25.67 -7.91 27.96
C GLY A 296 -24.59 -6.85 28.19
N GLY A 297 -23.46 -6.90 27.46
CA GLY A 297 -22.59 -5.72 27.32
C GLY A 297 -23.34 -4.54 26.66
N PRO A 298 -22.78 -3.33 26.64
CA PRO A 298 -23.44 -2.19 26.00
C PRO A 298 -23.77 -2.52 24.54
N ARG A 299 -25.03 -2.30 24.15
CA ARG A 299 -25.49 -2.52 22.77
C ARG A 299 -24.86 -1.48 21.85
N GLU A 300 -24.32 -1.93 20.73
CA GLU A 300 -23.85 -1.05 19.66
C GLU A 300 -25.08 -0.43 18.99
N GLU A 301 -25.11 0.90 18.92
CA GLU A 301 -26.17 1.63 18.22
C GLU A 301 -25.76 1.91 16.77
N ASP A 302 -26.75 2.07 15.89
CA ASP A 302 -26.45 2.53 14.54
C ASP A 302 -26.01 3.99 14.57
N SER A 303 -24.90 4.26 13.88
CA SER A 303 -24.40 5.61 13.69
C SER A 303 -25.08 6.31 12.51
N ILE A 304 -25.04 7.64 12.51
CA ILE A 304 -25.52 8.44 11.38
C ILE A 304 -24.78 8.09 10.08
N LEU A 305 -23.49 7.73 10.16
CA LEU A 305 -22.71 7.29 9.01
C LEU A 305 -23.26 5.98 8.42
N THR A 306 -23.49 4.97 9.25
CA THR A 306 -24.03 3.68 8.80
C THR A 306 -25.39 3.85 8.14
N GLN A 307 -26.27 4.69 8.73
CA GLN A 307 -27.59 4.97 8.17
C GLN A 307 -27.52 5.76 6.85
N CYS A 308 -26.62 6.73 6.72
CA CYS A 308 -26.42 7.43 5.45
C CYS A 308 -25.94 6.48 4.33
N LEU A 309 -25.06 5.53 4.67
CA LEU A 309 -24.60 4.52 3.73
C LEU A 309 -25.74 3.56 3.32
N ALA A 310 -26.55 3.10 4.27
CA ALA A 310 -27.72 2.26 4.01
C ALA A 310 -28.78 2.99 3.17
N GLY A 311 -28.95 4.29 3.39
CA GLY A 311 -29.87 5.15 2.62
C GLY A 311 -29.39 5.53 1.22
N GLY A 312 -28.21 5.08 0.79
CA GLY A 312 -27.67 5.38 -0.54
C GLY A 312 -27.25 6.84 -0.74
N VAL A 313 -26.93 7.57 0.34
CA VAL A 313 -26.41 8.93 0.25
C VAL A 313 -25.11 8.94 -0.56
N ARG A 314 -24.93 9.94 -1.43
CA ARG A 314 -23.73 10.08 -2.26
C ARG A 314 -22.48 10.08 -1.37
N ARG A 315 -21.61 9.09 -1.57
CA ARG A 315 -20.34 8.94 -0.82
C ARG A 315 -19.13 9.30 -1.67
N HIS A 316 -18.12 9.88 -1.02
CA HIS A 316 -16.78 10.07 -1.57
C HIS A 316 -15.80 9.34 -0.67
N ARG A 317 -15.06 8.38 -1.22
CA ARG A 317 -14.07 7.58 -0.47
C ARG A 317 -12.70 8.23 -0.61
N LEU A 318 -12.05 8.49 0.52
CA LEU A 318 -10.65 8.89 0.56
C LEU A 318 -9.78 7.63 0.50
N THR A 319 -8.89 7.55 -0.47
CA THR A 319 -8.13 6.32 -0.76
C THR A 319 -6.65 6.41 -0.42
N TRP A 320 -6.10 7.60 -0.13
CA TRP A 320 -4.69 7.74 0.23
C TRP A 320 -4.44 7.50 1.72
N HIS A 321 -3.49 6.63 2.02
CA HIS A 321 -2.98 6.40 3.37
C HIS A 321 -1.51 6.80 3.45
N TYR A 322 -1.23 7.89 4.16
CA TYR A 322 0.12 8.44 4.33
C TYR A 322 0.52 8.59 5.81
N ARG A 323 -0.22 7.95 6.73
CA ARG A 323 0.08 7.95 8.17
C ARG A 323 1.23 7.01 8.52
N SER A 324 1.21 5.80 7.95
CA SER A 324 2.18 4.75 8.28
C SER A 324 3.48 4.97 7.53
N THR A 325 4.61 4.94 8.23
CA THR A 325 5.94 5.10 7.64
C THR A 325 6.35 3.89 6.80
N VAL A 326 5.81 2.70 7.09
CA VAL A 326 6.01 1.49 6.29
C VAL A 326 4.67 0.83 6.00
N GLU A 327 4.56 0.20 4.84
CA GLU A 327 3.29 -0.34 4.35
C GLU A 327 2.77 -1.53 5.16
N SER A 328 3.67 -2.31 5.77
CA SER A 328 3.31 -3.47 6.58
C SER A 328 2.34 -3.14 7.72
N LEU A 329 2.41 -1.91 8.27
CA LEU A 329 1.51 -1.43 9.33
C LEU A 329 0.04 -1.35 8.90
N ILE A 330 -0.22 -1.03 7.64
CA ILE A 330 -1.59 -0.84 7.11
C ILE A 330 -2.03 -2.01 6.22
N ALA A 331 -1.10 -2.81 5.69
CA ALA A 331 -1.37 -3.88 4.74
C ALA A 331 -2.48 -4.83 5.21
N PHE A 332 -2.41 -5.29 6.47
CA PHE A 332 -3.45 -6.14 7.05
C PHE A 332 -4.83 -5.47 7.03
N SER A 333 -4.93 -4.24 7.52
CA SER A 333 -6.20 -3.52 7.59
C SER A 333 -6.75 -3.21 6.20
N ASN A 334 -5.87 -2.84 5.25
CA ASN A 334 -6.24 -2.54 3.87
C ASN A 334 -6.92 -3.76 3.23
N GLU A 335 -6.32 -4.94 3.36
CA GLU A 335 -6.85 -6.18 2.80
C GLU A 335 -8.14 -6.63 3.51
N HIS A 336 -8.14 -6.69 4.84
CA HIS A 336 -9.25 -7.29 5.60
C HIS A 336 -10.46 -6.36 5.76
N TYR A 337 -10.25 -5.04 5.81
CA TYR A 337 -11.31 -4.08 6.14
C TYR A 337 -11.67 -3.13 4.99
N TYR A 338 -10.73 -2.85 4.07
CA TYR A 338 -10.90 -1.84 3.01
C TYR A 338 -10.83 -2.38 1.57
N ASP A 339 -10.87 -3.71 1.40
CA ASP A 339 -10.88 -4.43 0.11
C ASP A 339 -9.65 -4.12 -0.76
N GLY A 340 -8.50 -3.82 -0.14
CA GLY A 340 -7.25 -3.49 -0.83
C GLY A 340 -7.31 -2.21 -1.66
N ALA A 341 -8.24 -1.30 -1.35
CA ALA A 341 -8.46 -0.08 -2.13
C ALA A 341 -7.89 1.20 -1.49
N LEU A 342 -7.14 1.08 -0.38
CA LEU A 342 -6.25 2.17 0.08
C LEU A 342 -4.91 2.10 -0.66
N HIS A 343 -4.40 3.25 -1.07
CA HIS A 343 -3.07 3.46 -1.63
C HIS A 343 -2.11 3.83 -0.48
N SER A 344 -1.16 2.94 -0.19
CA SER A 344 -0.02 3.18 0.70
C SER A 344 1.24 3.47 -0.10
N PHE A 345 2.23 4.08 0.56
CA PHE A 345 3.49 4.47 -0.07
C PHE A 345 4.63 3.58 0.45
N PRO A 346 5.45 3.00 -0.45
CA PRO A 346 6.63 2.26 -0.05
C PRO A 346 7.67 3.21 0.56
N SER A 347 8.32 2.78 1.63
CA SER A 347 9.41 3.50 2.28
C SER A 347 10.74 2.75 2.10
N PRO A 348 11.87 3.46 1.98
CA PRO A 348 13.18 2.81 1.93
C PRO A 348 13.47 2.02 3.21
N LEU A 349 12.93 2.45 4.36
CA LEU A 349 13.15 1.80 5.65
C LEU A 349 12.74 0.33 5.60
N GLY A 350 11.56 0.03 5.07
CA GLY A 350 11.06 -1.35 4.93
C GLY A 350 11.83 -2.21 3.93
N MET A 351 12.84 -1.66 3.26
CA MET A 351 13.73 -2.40 2.35
C MET A 351 15.14 -2.53 2.91
N GLU A 352 15.48 -1.81 3.98
CA GLU A 352 16.77 -1.90 4.65
C GLU A 352 16.81 -3.14 5.56
N ALA A 353 17.90 -3.88 5.50
CA ALA A 353 18.10 -5.03 6.38
C ALA A 353 18.37 -4.58 7.82
N GLY A 354 17.46 -4.89 8.75
CA GLY A 354 17.63 -4.61 10.17
C GLY A 354 16.56 -5.28 11.04
N PRO A 355 16.79 -5.40 12.37
CA PRO A 355 15.79 -5.96 13.28
C PRO A 355 14.63 -4.98 13.48
N ASP A 356 13.44 -5.41 13.07
CA ASP A 356 12.18 -4.66 13.15
C ASP A 356 11.80 -4.27 14.58
N ASP A 357 12.27 -4.96 15.61
CA ASP A 357 11.91 -4.75 17.03
C ASP A 357 12.91 -3.85 17.80
N SER A 358 13.93 -3.32 17.13
CA SER A 358 14.89 -2.39 17.71
C SER A 358 14.24 -1.03 18.06
N PRO A 359 14.88 -0.16 18.89
CA PRO A 359 14.34 1.16 19.24
C PRO A 359 14.17 2.07 18.01
N GLY A 360 15.01 1.85 16.99
CA GLY A 360 14.90 2.43 15.65
C GLY A 360 14.29 1.47 14.63
N GLY A 361 13.58 0.42 15.04
CA GLY A 361 12.91 -0.51 14.15
C GLY A 361 11.64 0.08 13.53
N HIS A 362 10.99 -0.67 12.67
CA HIS A 362 9.78 -0.28 11.95
C HIS A 362 8.93 -1.52 11.63
N GLY A 363 7.71 -1.32 11.17
CA GLY A 363 6.84 -2.43 10.75
C GLY A 363 6.20 -3.16 11.93
N ILE A 364 5.93 -4.45 11.76
CA ILE A 364 5.19 -5.26 12.72
C ILE A 364 6.05 -6.45 13.11
N SER A 365 6.23 -6.65 14.41
CA SER A 365 6.94 -7.80 14.97
C SER A 365 6.17 -8.43 16.13
N MET A 366 6.40 -9.71 16.36
CA MET A 366 5.87 -10.43 17.51
C MET A 366 7.01 -10.90 18.42
N ARG A 367 6.90 -10.61 19.72
CA ARG A 367 7.80 -11.10 20.76
C ARG A 367 7.09 -12.16 21.59
N ARG A 368 7.57 -13.40 21.50
CA ARG A 368 7.04 -14.50 22.28
C ARG A 368 7.55 -14.45 23.72
N VAL A 369 6.63 -14.29 24.67
CA VAL A 369 6.93 -14.28 26.11
C VAL A 369 6.54 -15.61 26.74
N LYS A 370 7.37 -16.12 27.66
CA LYS A 370 7.01 -17.29 28.49
C LYS A 370 6.14 -16.84 29.68
N GLY A 371 4.95 -16.31 29.37
CA GLY A 371 4.01 -15.80 30.37
C GLY A 371 2.88 -16.76 30.72
N HIS A 372 2.31 -16.58 31.92
CA HIS A 372 1.16 -17.33 32.39
C HIS A 372 0.04 -16.36 32.78
N TYR A 373 -1.10 -16.47 32.10
CA TYR A 373 -2.31 -15.74 32.42
C TYR A 373 -2.97 -16.33 33.67
N ILE A 374 -3.07 -15.53 34.72
CA ILE A 374 -3.58 -15.95 36.02
C ILE A 374 -5.10 -15.84 36.02
N ARG A 375 -5.77 -16.98 35.98
CA ARG A 375 -7.24 -17.07 36.02
C ARG A 375 -7.75 -16.83 37.44
N ALA A 376 -9.02 -16.43 37.56
CA ALA A 376 -9.69 -16.25 38.86
C ALA A 376 -9.58 -17.50 39.75
N GLU A 377 -9.77 -18.68 39.15
CA GLU A 377 -9.65 -19.98 39.80
C GLU A 377 -8.23 -20.27 40.30
N GLU A 378 -7.19 -19.70 39.67
CA GLU A 378 -5.78 -19.96 39.99
C GLU A 378 -5.22 -18.97 41.02
N ARG A 379 -6.05 -18.06 41.54
CA ARG A 379 -5.65 -17.04 42.53
C ARG A 379 -4.95 -17.64 43.75
N TYR A 380 -5.37 -18.83 44.20
CA TYR A 380 -4.76 -19.50 45.35
C TYR A 380 -3.30 -19.89 45.11
N LYS A 381 -2.91 -20.19 43.86
CA LYS A 381 -1.52 -20.51 43.50
C LYS A 381 -0.64 -19.27 43.43
N TYR A 382 -1.23 -18.11 43.17
CA TYR A 382 -0.53 -16.84 42.98
C TYR A 382 -1.13 -15.73 43.86
N PRO A 383 -1.01 -15.81 45.19
CA PRO A 383 -1.69 -14.91 46.12
C PRO A 383 -1.27 -13.43 45.99
N ARG A 384 -0.06 -13.16 45.48
CA ARG A 384 0.46 -11.80 45.25
C ARG A 384 0.10 -11.23 43.87
N ALA A 385 -0.44 -12.05 42.97
CA ALA A 385 -0.77 -11.62 41.62
C ALA A 385 -2.27 -11.35 41.49
N ARG A 386 -2.63 -10.33 40.71
CA ARG A 386 -4.03 -10.03 40.43
C ARG A 386 -4.56 -11.02 39.39
N PRO A 387 -5.71 -11.67 39.62
CA PRO A 387 -6.38 -12.43 38.58
C PRO A 387 -6.69 -11.56 37.37
N GLY A 388 -6.73 -12.15 36.18
CA GLY A 388 -6.95 -11.43 34.93
C GLY A 388 -5.70 -10.79 34.35
N THR A 389 -4.51 -11.12 34.86
CA THR A 389 -3.24 -10.52 34.42
C THR A 389 -2.22 -11.56 33.99
N ASN A 390 -1.23 -11.12 33.23
CA ASN A 390 -0.04 -11.86 32.86
C ASN A 390 1.21 -11.08 33.30
N PRO A 391 1.73 -11.37 34.51
CA PRO A 391 2.82 -10.59 35.11
C PRO A 391 4.13 -10.63 34.33
N GLN A 392 4.43 -11.73 33.63
CA GLN A 392 5.65 -11.85 32.83
C GLN A 392 5.56 -10.97 31.58
N GLU A 393 4.43 -10.99 30.88
CA GLU A 393 4.20 -10.12 29.72
C GLU A 393 4.23 -8.63 30.12
N ALA A 394 3.60 -8.27 31.26
CA ALA A 394 3.64 -6.92 31.79
C ALA A 394 5.09 -6.47 32.11
N ARG A 395 5.92 -7.36 32.66
CA ARG A 395 7.33 -7.08 32.95
C ARG A 395 8.12 -6.80 31.67
N GLU A 396 7.97 -7.63 30.63
CA GLU A 396 8.67 -7.44 29.36
C GLU A 396 8.29 -6.12 28.69
N ILE A 397 7.01 -5.72 28.77
CA ILE A 397 6.56 -4.42 28.25
C ILE A 397 7.16 -3.27 29.04
N VAL A 398 7.19 -3.34 30.38
CA VAL A 398 7.81 -2.32 31.23
C VAL A 398 9.29 -2.16 30.90
N MET A 399 10.02 -3.28 30.75
CA MET A 399 11.43 -3.25 30.35
C MET A 399 11.62 -2.65 28.96
N GLU A 400 10.75 -2.97 28.01
CA GLU A 400 10.79 -2.38 26.67
C GLU A 400 10.53 -0.87 26.71
N VAL A 401 9.55 -0.40 27.49
CA VAL A 401 9.29 1.04 27.68
C VAL A 401 10.54 1.73 28.23
N ILE A 402 11.13 1.20 29.31
CA ILE A 402 12.35 1.76 29.91
C ILE A 402 13.49 1.81 28.87
N ARG A 403 13.72 0.71 28.15
CA ARG A 403 14.73 0.62 27.08
C ARG A 403 14.57 1.70 26.00
N ARG A 404 13.34 2.05 25.63
CA ARG A 404 13.06 3.13 24.64
C ARG A 404 13.37 4.51 25.19
N PHE A 405 13.06 4.76 26.45
CA PHE A 405 13.39 6.03 27.12
C PHE A 405 14.90 6.19 27.32
N GLU A 406 15.62 5.10 27.61
CA GLU A 406 17.09 5.09 27.68
C GLU A 406 17.74 5.35 26.32
N ALA A 407 17.20 4.76 25.25
CA ALA A 407 17.66 5.01 23.88
C ALA A 407 17.34 6.43 23.37
N SER A 408 16.47 7.17 24.07
CA SER A 408 16.08 8.55 23.74
C SER A 408 16.37 9.50 24.92
N PRO A 409 17.65 9.80 25.20
CA PRO A 409 18.01 10.61 26.37
C PRO A 409 17.52 12.07 26.25
N GLU A 410 17.47 12.62 25.03
CA GLU A 410 17.18 14.04 24.80
C GLU A 410 15.68 14.40 24.81
N ARG A 411 14.80 13.44 24.50
CA ARG A 411 13.35 13.66 24.39
C ARG A 411 12.56 12.42 24.76
N ALA A 412 11.35 12.60 25.28
CA ALA A 412 10.45 11.47 25.51
C ALA A 412 10.08 10.81 24.15
N PRO A 413 10.21 9.48 24.01
CA PRO A 413 9.81 8.80 22.79
C PRO A 413 8.29 8.79 22.63
N SER A 414 7.79 8.88 21.39
CA SER A 414 6.37 8.74 21.08
C SER A 414 5.95 7.28 21.17
N LEU A 415 5.51 6.85 22.35
CA LEU A 415 5.24 5.46 22.69
C LEU A 415 3.81 5.28 23.22
N GLY A 416 3.17 4.18 22.84
CA GLY A 416 1.91 3.74 23.42
C GLY A 416 1.91 2.25 23.76
N VAL A 417 1.17 1.89 24.80
CA VAL A 417 0.93 0.53 25.25
C VAL A 417 -0.56 0.27 25.20
N VAL A 418 -0.95 -0.76 24.46
CA VAL A 418 -2.35 -1.17 24.31
C VAL A 418 -2.53 -2.58 24.85
N THR A 419 -3.40 -2.73 25.84
CA THR A 419 -3.72 -4.02 26.46
C THR A 419 -5.09 -4.53 26.01
N PHE A 420 -5.26 -5.86 26.00
CA PHE A 420 -6.53 -6.46 25.59
C PHE A 420 -7.60 -6.45 26.71
N ASN A 421 -7.18 -6.29 27.97
CA ASN A 421 -8.07 -6.13 29.11
C ASN A 421 -7.62 -4.98 30.02
N LEU A 422 -8.49 -4.59 30.96
CA LEU A 422 -8.28 -3.46 31.86
C LEU A 422 -7.29 -3.82 32.98
N GLU A 423 -7.39 -5.03 33.51
CA GLU A 423 -6.58 -5.50 34.64
C GLU A 423 -5.09 -5.53 34.29
N GLN A 424 -4.73 -5.89 33.06
CA GLN A 424 -3.35 -5.85 32.58
C GLN A 424 -2.84 -4.41 32.41
N ARG A 425 -3.69 -3.48 31.94
CA ARG A 425 -3.34 -2.05 31.85
C ARG A 425 -2.92 -1.54 33.23
N ASP A 426 -3.76 -1.79 34.23
CA ASP A 426 -3.52 -1.33 35.61
C ASP A 426 -2.25 -1.93 36.20
N LEU A 427 -1.96 -3.20 35.90
CA LEU A 427 -0.72 -3.85 36.32
C LEU A 427 0.51 -3.20 35.68
N ILE A 428 0.45 -2.89 34.38
CA ILE A 428 1.55 -2.22 33.68
C ILE A 428 1.74 -0.80 34.22
N GLU A 429 0.66 -0.05 34.43
CA GLU A 429 0.73 1.31 35.01
C GLU A 429 1.39 1.27 36.39
N GLN A 430 0.93 0.38 37.27
CA GLN A 430 1.48 0.21 38.61
C GLN A 430 2.98 -0.08 38.57
N ARG A 431 3.42 -0.96 37.66
CA ARG A 431 4.83 -1.32 37.50
C ARG A 431 5.65 -0.16 36.93
N LEU A 432 5.16 0.55 35.92
CA LEU A 432 5.87 1.72 35.38
C LEU A 432 6.05 2.81 36.44
N ARG A 433 5.06 3.04 37.30
CA ARG A 433 5.17 4.00 38.42
C ARG A 433 6.13 3.54 39.52
N ALA A 434 6.28 2.22 39.72
CA ALA A 434 7.13 1.67 40.78
C ALA A 434 8.58 1.43 40.33
N GLU A 435 8.78 1.00 39.09
CA GLU A 435 10.07 0.52 38.55
C GLU A 435 10.66 1.50 37.52
N GLY A 436 9.84 2.39 36.93
CA GLY A 436 10.25 3.30 35.87
C GLY A 436 11.06 4.51 36.38
N PRO A 437 11.98 5.05 35.56
CA PRO A 437 12.68 6.28 35.88
C PRO A 437 11.71 7.48 35.91
N PRO A 438 12.06 8.59 36.59
CA PRO A 438 11.16 9.76 36.73
C PRO A 438 10.55 10.25 35.41
N ARG A 439 11.35 10.27 34.33
CA ARG A 439 10.89 10.65 32.98
C ARG A 439 9.74 9.80 32.44
N VAL A 440 9.69 8.51 32.78
CA VAL A 440 8.59 7.60 32.37
C VAL A 440 7.33 7.92 33.16
N VAL A 441 7.46 8.23 34.45
CA VAL A 441 6.33 8.61 35.30
C VAL A 441 5.76 9.96 34.88
N GLU A 442 6.62 10.95 34.63
CA GLU A 442 6.23 12.25 34.07
C GLU A 442 5.48 12.07 32.74
N ALA A 443 5.99 11.21 31.85
CA ALA A 443 5.32 10.92 30.59
C ALA A 443 3.97 10.19 30.75
N LEU A 444 3.75 9.41 31.82
CA LEU A 444 2.43 8.80 32.09
C LEU A 444 1.38 9.83 32.52
N ASP A 445 1.82 10.90 33.19
CA ASP A 445 0.93 11.95 33.70
C ASP A 445 0.70 13.07 32.66
N ASP A 446 1.57 13.16 31.65
CA ASP A 446 1.43 14.05 30.50
C ASP A 446 0.37 13.49 29.50
N PRO A 447 -0.72 14.23 29.19
CA PRO A 447 -1.69 13.85 28.18
C PRO A 447 -1.09 13.52 26.80
N ASP A 448 0.00 14.19 26.44
CA ASP A 448 0.70 14.01 25.16
C ASP A 448 1.89 13.03 25.27
N GLY A 449 2.14 12.47 26.46
CA GLY A 449 3.25 11.58 26.78
C GLY A 449 3.01 10.10 26.43
N LEU A 450 3.34 9.19 27.35
CA LEU A 450 3.21 7.75 27.21
C LEU A 450 1.74 7.33 27.25
N LEU A 451 1.24 6.84 26.12
CA LEU A 451 -0.13 6.35 26.03
C LEU A 451 -0.26 4.97 26.69
N LEU A 452 -1.17 4.79 27.65
CA LEU A 452 -1.47 3.47 28.24
C LEU A 452 -2.98 3.24 28.31
N LYS A 453 -3.51 2.40 27.42
CA LYS A 453 -4.96 2.17 27.29
C LYS A 453 -5.31 0.71 27.01
N ASN A 454 -6.54 0.31 27.33
CA ASN A 454 -7.09 -0.97 26.90
C ASN A 454 -7.83 -0.81 25.56
N LEU A 455 -8.04 -1.92 24.86
CA LEU A 455 -8.63 -1.98 23.52
C LEU A 455 -9.96 -1.22 23.35
N GLU A 456 -10.79 -1.12 24.40
CA GLU A 456 -12.07 -0.39 24.35
C GLU A 456 -11.91 1.13 24.37
N ASN A 457 -10.80 1.63 24.92
CA ASN A 457 -10.57 3.07 25.14
C ASN A 457 -9.56 3.67 24.14
N VAL A 458 -8.95 2.84 23.29
CA VAL A 458 -8.00 3.30 22.27
C VAL A 458 -8.76 3.92 21.12
N GLN A 459 -8.70 5.24 21.01
CA GLN A 459 -9.37 5.99 19.96
C GLN A 459 -8.74 7.37 19.76
N GLY A 460 -8.69 7.84 18.51
CA GLY A 460 -8.28 9.20 18.14
C GLY A 460 -6.79 9.53 18.31
N GLU A 461 -6.12 8.88 19.26
CA GLU A 461 -4.72 9.11 19.58
C GLU A 461 -3.79 8.16 18.81
N GLU A 462 -2.59 8.64 18.50
CA GLU A 462 -1.57 7.90 17.75
C GLU A 462 -0.19 8.08 18.38
N ARG A 463 0.70 7.12 18.14
CA ARG A 463 2.10 7.15 18.58
C ARG A 463 3.00 6.54 17.51
N ASP A 464 4.30 6.86 17.56
CA ASP A 464 5.25 6.27 16.61
C ASP A 464 5.38 4.76 16.83
N THR A 465 5.51 4.34 18.08
CA THR A 465 5.56 2.92 18.45
C THR A 465 4.36 2.55 19.31
N ILE A 466 3.70 1.43 18.99
CA ILE A 466 2.66 0.81 19.82
C ILE A 466 3.12 -0.58 20.27
N LEU A 467 3.06 -0.83 21.58
CA LEU A 467 3.31 -2.13 22.20
C LEU A 467 1.96 -2.78 22.54
N PHE A 468 1.68 -3.96 22.00
CA PHE A 468 0.47 -4.71 22.33
C PHE A 468 0.73 -5.76 23.40
N SER A 469 -0.10 -5.77 24.44
CA SER A 469 -0.18 -6.86 25.42
C SER A 469 -1.39 -7.74 25.11
N VAL A 470 -1.16 -8.91 24.51
CA VAL A 470 -2.23 -9.90 24.26
C VAL A 470 -2.78 -10.47 25.57
N THR A 471 -1.97 -10.51 26.63
CA THR A 471 -2.33 -10.90 28.01
C THR A 471 -2.62 -12.38 28.22
N TYR A 472 -3.39 -13.02 27.34
CA TYR A 472 -3.84 -14.41 27.55
C TYR A 472 -2.74 -15.44 27.29
N SER A 473 -2.87 -16.62 27.93
CA SER A 473 -1.97 -17.77 27.73
C SER A 473 -2.75 -19.09 27.74
N ALA A 474 -2.14 -20.14 27.20
CA ALA A 474 -2.69 -21.49 27.25
C ALA A 474 -2.89 -21.94 28.72
N ASN A 475 -3.91 -22.74 28.98
CA ASN A 475 -4.12 -23.36 30.28
C ASN A 475 -3.14 -24.53 30.51
N SER A 476 -3.20 -25.16 31.68
CA SER A 476 -2.37 -26.34 32.00
C SER A 476 -2.59 -27.56 31.10
N ARG A 477 -3.67 -27.56 30.30
CA ARG A 477 -3.97 -28.59 29.29
C ARG A 477 -3.50 -28.20 27.87
N GLY A 478 -2.83 -27.05 27.72
CA GLY A 478 -2.39 -26.55 26.42
C GLY A 478 -3.50 -25.92 25.57
N GLU A 479 -4.66 -25.61 26.16
CA GLU A 479 -5.78 -25.01 25.45
C GLU A 479 -5.89 -23.50 25.73
N LEU A 480 -6.04 -22.72 24.67
CA LEU A 480 -6.34 -21.29 24.78
C LEU A 480 -7.84 -21.05 24.88
N PRO A 481 -8.30 -20.23 25.85
CA PRO A 481 -9.69 -19.79 25.87
C PRO A 481 -9.98 -18.91 24.66
N LEU A 482 -11.14 -19.09 24.01
CA LEU A 482 -11.58 -18.25 22.89
C LEU A 482 -12.27 -16.95 23.36
N THR A 483 -12.22 -16.65 24.65
CA THR A 483 -12.82 -15.48 25.28
C THR A 483 -11.77 -14.40 25.51
N PHE A 484 -11.43 -13.64 24.47
CA PHE A 484 -10.49 -12.52 24.47
C PHE A 484 -11.19 -11.18 24.77
N GLY A 485 -12.11 -11.20 25.74
CA GLY A 485 -12.86 -10.01 26.16
C GLY A 485 -13.59 -9.32 25.00
N PRO A 486 -13.33 -8.03 24.71
CA PRO A 486 -14.04 -7.27 23.67
C PRO A 486 -13.89 -7.83 22.25
N LEU A 487 -12.82 -8.59 21.96
CA LEU A 487 -12.59 -9.19 20.64
C LEU A 487 -13.49 -10.39 20.34
N SER A 488 -14.00 -11.05 21.39
CA SER A 488 -14.92 -12.20 21.28
C SER A 488 -16.38 -11.79 21.21
N ARG A 489 -16.68 -10.52 20.95
CA ARG A 489 -18.04 -9.98 20.81
C ARG A 489 -18.27 -9.52 19.37
N ALA A 490 -19.53 -9.24 19.03
CA ALA A 490 -19.84 -8.53 17.77
C ALA A 490 -19.10 -7.18 17.73
N GLY A 491 -18.57 -6.80 16.57
CA GLY A 491 -17.78 -5.57 16.40
C GLY A 491 -16.34 -5.67 16.94
N GLY A 492 -15.89 -6.84 17.40
CA GLY A 492 -14.53 -7.08 17.87
C GLY A 492 -13.46 -6.78 16.80
N GLU A 493 -13.77 -7.07 15.54
CA GLU A 493 -12.91 -6.78 14.38
C GLU A 493 -12.64 -5.28 14.20
N ARG A 494 -13.64 -4.43 14.49
CA ARG A 494 -13.48 -2.96 14.42
C ARG A 494 -12.55 -2.44 15.51
N ARG A 495 -12.65 -3.01 16.71
CA ARG A 495 -11.76 -2.68 17.83
C ARG A 495 -10.31 -3.04 17.51
N LEU A 496 -10.10 -4.23 16.92
CA LEU A 496 -8.78 -4.63 16.44
C LEU A 496 -8.27 -3.66 15.36
N ASN A 497 -9.06 -3.35 14.33
CA ASN A 497 -8.70 -2.41 13.26
C ASN A 497 -8.28 -1.04 13.81
N VAL A 498 -9.06 -0.49 14.76
CA VAL A 498 -8.72 0.80 15.39
C VAL A 498 -7.39 0.71 16.13
N ALA A 499 -7.18 -0.33 16.92
CA ALA A 499 -5.93 -0.53 17.66
C ALA A 499 -4.70 -0.63 16.75
N ILE A 500 -4.72 -1.54 15.76
CA ILE A 500 -3.55 -1.79 14.91
C ILE A 500 -3.22 -0.61 13.98
N THR A 501 -4.15 0.33 13.77
CA THR A 501 -3.93 1.54 12.97
C THR A 501 -3.44 2.76 13.78
N ARG A 502 -3.15 2.58 15.09
CA ARG A 502 -2.64 3.67 15.95
C ARG A 502 -1.14 3.94 15.81
N ALA A 503 -0.37 2.97 15.29
CA ALA A 503 1.06 3.11 15.13
C ALA A 503 1.43 3.84 13.83
N ARG A 504 2.30 4.84 13.92
CA ARG A 504 2.89 5.48 12.74
C ARG A 504 4.09 4.74 12.20
N ARG A 505 4.94 4.18 13.08
CA ARG A 505 6.24 3.61 12.71
C ARG A 505 6.38 2.12 12.98
N GLN A 506 5.94 1.65 14.15
CA GLN A 506 6.28 0.31 14.61
C GLN A 506 5.21 -0.27 15.55
N ILE A 507 4.97 -1.58 15.41
CA ILE A 507 4.14 -2.37 16.30
C ILE A 507 4.96 -3.55 16.82
N ILE A 508 4.95 -3.74 18.14
CA ILE A 508 5.50 -4.95 18.78
C ILE A 508 4.38 -5.64 19.56
N VAL A 509 4.05 -6.87 19.16
CA VAL A 509 3.03 -7.67 19.82
C VAL A 509 3.66 -8.64 20.80
N PHE A 510 3.37 -8.47 22.08
CA PHE A 510 3.77 -9.40 23.13
C PHE A 510 2.66 -10.43 23.32
N ALA A 511 2.98 -11.70 23.05
CA ALA A 511 2.04 -12.80 23.22
C ALA A 511 2.70 -13.95 23.98
N SER A 512 1.89 -14.70 24.72
CA SER A 512 2.34 -15.85 25.52
C SER A 512 2.00 -17.22 24.89
N PHE A 513 1.49 -17.23 23.67
CA PHE A 513 1.11 -18.42 22.88
C PHE A 513 1.51 -18.26 21.41
N ASP A 514 1.54 -19.37 20.64
CA ASP A 514 1.82 -19.32 19.20
C ASP A 514 0.52 -19.09 18.44
N PRO A 515 0.51 -18.37 17.32
CA PRO A 515 -0.71 -18.08 16.58
C PRO A 515 -1.54 -19.34 16.25
N GLU A 516 -0.88 -20.46 15.98
CA GLU A 516 -1.50 -21.76 15.69
C GLU A 516 -2.25 -22.38 16.88
N ASP A 517 -1.87 -22.04 18.12
CA ASP A 517 -2.56 -22.50 19.32
C ASP A 517 -3.96 -21.89 19.41
N LEU A 518 -4.16 -20.71 18.80
CA LEU A 518 -5.44 -20.03 18.76
C LEU A 518 -6.34 -20.70 17.73
N ARG A 519 -7.21 -21.61 18.19
CA ARG A 519 -8.20 -22.32 17.36
C ARG A 519 -9.37 -21.43 16.92
N ALA A 520 -9.05 -20.35 16.20
CA ALA A 520 -9.96 -19.30 15.78
C ALA A 520 -11.11 -19.80 14.88
N GLU A 521 -10.94 -20.94 14.21
CA GLU A 521 -11.97 -21.59 13.39
C GLU A 521 -13.19 -22.01 14.21
N ARG A 522 -13.00 -22.23 15.52
CA ARG A 522 -14.08 -22.58 16.46
C ARG A 522 -14.85 -21.35 16.95
N SER A 523 -14.36 -20.13 16.67
CA SER A 523 -15.03 -18.89 17.03
C SER A 523 -15.99 -18.45 15.93
N ALA A 524 -17.19 -18.00 16.33
CA ALA A 524 -18.15 -17.37 15.43
C ALA A 524 -17.75 -15.93 15.06
N HIS A 525 -16.93 -15.26 15.89
CA HIS A 525 -16.63 -13.84 15.78
C HIS A 525 -15.39 -13.57 14.92
N GLN A 526 -15.50 -12.58 14.03
CA GLN A 526 -14.46 -12.23 13.06
C GLN A 526 -13.19 -11.71 13.75
N GLY A 527 -13.32 -10.92 14.82
CA GLY A 527 -12.18 -10.34 15.53
C GLY A 527 -11.15 -11.35 16.04
N ILE A 528 -11.55 -12.58 16.40
CA ILE A 528 -10.61 -13.63 16.83
C ILE A 528 -9.87 -14.25 15.64
N LYS A 529 -10.53 -14.35 14.48
CA LYS A 529 -9.91 -14.83 13.25
C LYS A 529 -8.89 -13.81 12.74
N ASP A 530 -9.27 -12.54 12.77
CA ASP A 530 -8.39 -11.44 12.39
C ASP A 530 -7.19 -11.32 13.34
N LEU A 531 -7.40 -11.51 14.66
CA LEU A 531 -6.31 -11.54 15.63
C LEU A 531 -5.29 -12.63 15.30
N ARG A 532 -5.76 -13.86 15.02
CA ARG A 532 -4.85 -14.95 14.64
C ARG A 532 -4.03 -14.59 13.40
N ALA A 533 -4.71 -14.18 12.33
CA ALA A 533 -4.05 -13.82 11.07
C ALA A 533 -3.05 -12.66 11.27
N TYR A 534 -3.39 -11.70 12.13
CA TYR A 534 -2.50 -10.59 12.48
C TYR A 534 -1.26 -11.05 13.27
N LEU A 535 -1.42 -11.98 14.20
CA LEU A 535 -0.30 -12.57 14.96
C LEU A 535 0.62 -13.41 14.05
N GLU A 536 0.07 -14.17 13.11
CA GLU A 536 0.83 -14.89 12.08
C GLU A 536 1.69 -13.90 11.27
N MET A 537 1.08 -12.82 10.77
CA MET A 537 1.79 -11.76 10.05
C MET A 537 2.85 -11.05 10.91
N ALA A 538 2.56 -10.79 12.18
CA ALA A 538 3.51 -10.14 13.10
C ALA A 538 4.71 -11.04 13.41
N ARG A 539 4.53 -12.36 13.51
CA ARG A 539 5.62 -13.32 13.70
C ARG A 539 6.53 -13.40 12.49
N ASP A 540 5.94 -13.39 11.30
CA ASP A 540 6.68 -13.56 10.05
C ASP A 540 7.42 -12.26 9.62
N GLY A 541 7.33 -11.18 10.41
CA GLY A 541 8.03 -9.90 10.17
C GLY A 541 7.31 -8.97 9.20
N GLY A 542 5.97 -9.08 9.11
CA GLY A 542 5.16 -8.38 8.13
C GLY A 542 4.48 -9.34 7.14
N ALA A 543 3.87 -8.79 6.10
CA ALA A 543 3.14 -9.61 5.14
C ALA A 543 4.07 -10.69 4.49
N PRO A 544 3.60 -11.92 4.24
CA PRO A 544 4.42 -12.95 3.60
C PRO A 544 4.93 -12.57 2.20
N PRO A 545 6.03 -13.17 1.69
CA PRO A 545 6.43 -13.05 0.28
C PRO A 545 5.32 -13.44 -0.71
N SER A 546 4.39 -14.31 -0.34
CA SER A 546 3.19 -14.64 -1.13
C SER A 546 2.13 -13.53 -1.16
N PHE A 547 2.19 -12.55 -0.25
CA PHE A 547 1.52 -11.25 -0.38
C PHE A 547 2.32 -10.27 -1.25
N PHE A 548 3.62 -10.53 -1.49
CA PHE A 548 4.56 -9.63 -2.18
C PHE A 548 5.01 -10.08 -3.58
N SER A 549 4.73 -11.32 -4.01
CA SER A 549 5.26 -11.90 -5.27
C SER A 549 4.21 -12.26 -6.31
N ALA A 550 2.98 -11.82 -6.16
CA ALA A 550 2.10 -11.72 -7.31
C ALA A 550 1.36 -10.39 -7.20
N PRO A 551 1.53 -9.42 -8.13
CA PRO A 551 0.36 -8.64 -8.50
C PRO A 551 -0.75 -9.66 -8.66
N SER A 552 -1.88 -9.48 -7.97
CA SER A 552 -3.09 -10.25 -8.29
C SER A 552 -3.11 -10.35 -9.82
N PRO A 553 -3.13 -11.55 -10.45
CA PRO A 553 -2.89 -11.67 -11.90
C PRO A 553 -3.90 -10.87 -12.75
N ALA A 554 -4.89 -10.24 -12.10
CA ALA A 554 -5.78 -9.23 -12.63
C ALA A 554 -5.26 -7.77 -12.67
N ARG A 555 -4.10 -7.40 -12.09
CA ARG A 555 -3.76 -5.98 -11.78
C ARG A 555 -2.41 -5.44 -12.26
N SER A 556 -1.58 -6.21 -12.96
CA SER A 556 -0.52 -5.58 -13.76
C SER A 556 -0.37 -6.30 -15.09
N GLN A 557 -1.03 -5.76 -16.11
CA GLN A 557 -0.49 -5.85 -17.45
C GLN A 557 0.99 -5.44 -17.38
N VAL A 558 1.89 -6.26 -17.95
CA VAL A 558 3.32 -5.94 -17.95
C VAL A 558 3.48 -4.59 -18.65
N ASP A 559 3.93 -3.60 -17.91
CA ASP A 559 4.31 -2.31 -18.50
C ASP A 559 5.66 -2.49 -19.19
N TRP A 560 5.62 -2.70 -20.50
CA TRP A 560 6.81 -2.92 -21.33
C TRP A 560 7.73 -1.72 -21.37
N HIS A 561 7.19 -0.50 -21.29
CA HIS A 561 8.02 0.70 -21.24
C HIS A 561 8.83 0.76 -19.94
N ARG A 562 8.19 0.43 -18.81
CA ARG A 562 8.89 0.27 -17.53
C ARG A 562 9.96 -0.82 -17.57
N GLN A 563 9.71 -1.95 -18.24
CA GLN A 563 10.69 -3.03 -18.36
C GLN A 563 11.89 -2.63 -19.22
N GLU A 564 11.70 -1.96 -20.36
CA GLU A 564 12.80 -1.43 -21.18
C GLU A 564 13.70 -0.52 -20.35
N ILE A 565 13.12 0.43 -19.60
CA ILE A 565 13.90 1.33 -18.74
C ILE A 565 14.66 0.54 -17.68
N ALA A 566 14.02 -0.45 -17.05
CA ALA A 566 14.65 -1.27 -16.02
C ALA A 566 15.83 -2.09 -16.56
N GLU A 567 15.71 -2.69 -17.74
CA GLU A 567 16.76 -3.49 -18.38
C GLU A 567 17.97 -2.62 -18.77
N GLU A 568 17.74 -1.45 -19.37
CA GLU A 568 18.80 -0.52 -19.75
C GLU A 568 19.56 0.01 -18.51
N LEU A 569 18.84 0.35 -17.43
CA LEU A 569 19.47 0.77 -16.17
C LEU A 569 20.26 -0.35 -15.49
N ARG A 570 19.81 -1.61 -15.59
CA ARG A 570 20.59 -2.78 -15.15
C ARG A 570 21.84 -2.97 -16.02
N GLY A 571 21.72 -2.77 -17.33
CA GLY A 571 22.84 -2.78 -18.27
C GLY A 571 23.90 -1.73 -17.94
N ALA A 572 23.49 -0.59 -17.38
CA ALA A 572 24.38 0.47 -16.89
C ALA A 572 25.03 0.17 -15.52
N GLY A 573 24.76 -1.00 -14.92
CA GLY A 573 25.37 -1.45 -13.66
C GLY A 573 24.63 -1.03 -12.39
N LEU A 574 23.37 -0.59 -12.49
CA LEU A 574 22.51 -0.30 -11.34
C LEU A 574 21.69 -1.53 -10.92
N GLU A 575 21.40 -1.64 -9.63
CA GLU A 575 20.44 -2.61 -9.11
C GLU A 575 19.03 -2.01 -9.20
N VAL A 576 18.12 -2.67 -9.93
CA VAL A 576 16.78 -2.12 -10.24
C VAL A 576 15.67 -3.09 -9.84
N LYS A 577 14.84 -2.66 -8.87
CA LYS A 577 13.58 -3.32 -8.49
C LYS A 577 12.41 -2.59 -9.16
N THR A 578 11.48 -3.32 -9.78
CA THR A 578 10.35 -2.74 -10.52
C THR A 578 9.03 -2.93 -9.78
N GLY A 579 8.13 -1.95 -9.84
CA GLY A 579 6.76 -2.09 -9.31
C GLY A 579 6.72 -2.36 -7.81
N VAL A 580 7.54 -1.63 -7.05
CA VAL A 580 7.69 -1.85 -5.61
C VAL A 580 6.53 -1.22 -4.85
N GLY A 581 5.81 -2.01 -4.05
CA GLY A 581 4.78 -1.55 -3.12
C GLY A 581 3.80 -2.65 -2.70
N GLN A 582 3.07 -2.41 -1.62
CA GLN A 582 2.10 -3.38 -1.06
C GLN A 582 0.63 -2.98 -1.34
N SER A 583 0.40 -1.91 -2.10
CA SER A 583 -0.93 -1.44 -2.47
C SER A 583 -1.08 -1.23 -3.97
N SER A 584 -2.24 -0.69 -4.39
CA SER A 584 -2.46 -0.23 -5.77
C SER A 584 -1.57 0.93 -6.19
N PHE A 585 -0.87 1.60 -5.26
CA PHE A 585 0.24 2.49 -5.60
C PHE A 585 1.56 1.72 -5.48
N THR A 586 2.31 1.68 -6.58
CA THR A 586 3.67 1.12 -6.61
C THR A 586 4.63 2.17 -7.14
N ILE A 587 5.84 2.23 -6.59
CA ILE A 587 6.96 2.95 -7.20
C ILE A 587 7.38 2.17 -8.44
N ASP A 588 7.49 2.86 -9.58
CA ASP A 588 7.75 2.21 -10.85
C ASP A 588 9.13 1.55 -10.86
N LEU A 589 10.18 2.27 -10.46
CA LEU A 589 11.54 1.72 -10.31
C LEU A 589 12.17 2.21 -9.02
N VAL A 590 12.85 1.30 -8.32
CA VAL A 590 13.71 1.61 -7.18
C VAL A 590 15.14 1.29 -7.57
N LEU A 591 16.02 2.29 -7.47
CA LEU A 591 17.42 2.19 -7.84
C LEU A 591 18.30 2.12 -6.59
N SER A 592 19.22 1.17 -6.62
CA SER A 592 20.25 0.98 -5.61
C SER A 592 21.64 0.97 -6.25
N GLY A 593 22.67 1.28 -5.46
CA GLY A 593 24.06 1.22 -5.91
C GLY A 593 24.52 -0.22 -6.20
N PRO A 594 25.56 -0.40 -7.03
CA PRO A 594 26.07 -1.72 -7.37
C PRO A 594 26.46 -2.53 -6.13
N GLY A 595 25.97 -3.77 -6.02
CA GLY A 595 26.26 -4.66 -4.90
C GLY A 595 25.59 -4.29 -3.56
N ARG A 596 24.66 -3.33 -3.53
CA ARG A 596 23.89 -2.95 -2.33
C ARG A 596 22.38 -2.90 -2.62
N PRO A 597 21.74 -4.02 -3.01
CA PRO A 597 20.32 -4.05 -3.35
C PRO A 597 19.38 -3.69 -2.18
N ASP A 598 19.87 -3.79 -0.95
CA ASP A 598 19.12 -3.52 0.29
C ASP A 598 19.27 -2.08 0.80
N HIS A 599 19.92 -1.21 0.03
CA HIS A 599 20.02 0.23 0.33
C HIS A 599 19.47 1.04 -0.84
N PRO A 600 18.13 1.16 -0.96
CA PRO A 600 17.51 1.95 -2.01
C PRO A 600 17.86 3.43 -1.86
N ARG A 601 18.22 4.07 -2.97
CA ARG A 601 18.68 5.48 -2.97
C ARG A 601 17.74 6.41 -3.72
N VAL A 602 17.18 5.92 -4.83
CA VAL A 602 16.33 6.72 -5.72
C VAL A 602 15.02 5.98 -5.98
N ALA A 603 13.90 6.64 -5.70
CA ALA A 603 12.60 6.22 -6.18
C ALA A 603 12.32 6.93 -7.51
N VAL A 604 11.99 6.17 -8.55
CA VAL A 604 11.68 6.70 -9.88
C VAL A 604 10.20 6.49 -10.18
N LEU A 605 9.54 7.57 -10.57
CA LEU A 605 8.14 7.59 -11.00
C LEU A 605 8.07 7.79 -12.51
N LEU A 606 7.25 7.00 -13.18
CA LEU A 606 6.99 7.07 -14.62
C LEU A 606 5.61 7.70 -14.90
N ASP A 607 5.40 8.09 -16.14
CA ASP A 607 4.13 8.60 -16.64
C ASP A 607 3.28 7.50 -17.31
N GLY A 608 3.28 6.29 -16.73
CA GLY A 608 2.53 5.14 -17.24
C GLY A 608 1.01 5.17 -16.96
N PRO A 609 0.29 4.07 -17.26
CA PRO A 609 -1.17 4.00 -17.12
C PRO A 609 -1.66 4.28 -15.69
N GLN A 610 -0.91 3.82 -14.67
CA GLN A 610 -1.25 4.09 -13.26
C GLN A 610 -1.17 5.58 -12.91
N TRP A 611 -0.18 6.29 -13.46
CA TRP A 611 -0.06 7.73 -13.33
C TRP A 611 -1.22 8.44 -14.04
N SER A 612 -1.56 8.01 -15.26
CA SER A 612 -2.67 8.58 -16.03
C SER A 612 -4.04 8.37 -15.40
N GLY A 613 -4.24 7.28 -14.67
CA GLY A 613 -5.49 7.00 -13.95
C GLY A 613 -5.83 8.01 -12.85
N ARG A 614 -4.84 8.79 -12.39
CA ARG A 614 -5.02 9.80 -11.33
C ARG A 614 -5.58 11.09 -11.93
N MET A 615 -6.73 11.53 -11.43
CA MET A 615 -7.51 12.61 -12.06
C MET A 615 -6.99 14.01 -11.81
N SER A 616 -6.47 14.31 -10.61
CA SER A 616 -5.99 15.65 -10.29
C SER A 616 -4.48 15.76 -10.48
N VAL A 617 -4.01 16.91 -10.97
CA VAL A 617 -2.57 17.23 -11.07
C VAL A 617 -1.88 17.05 -9.71
N THR A 618 -2.52 17.47 -8.62
CA THR A 618 -1.96 17.33 -7.28
C THR A 618 -1.77 15.87 -6.90
N ASP A 619 -2.78 15.00 -7.06
CA ASP A 619 -2.69 13.58 -6.71
C ASP A 619 -1.73 12.81 -7.63
N ARG A 620 -1.60 13.28 -8.87
CA ARG A 620 -0.81 12.62 -9.91
C ARG A 620 0.66 12.98 -9.84
N ASP A 621 0.96 14.27 -9.73
CA ASP A 621 2.29 14.83 -9.98
C ASP A 621 2.99 15.40 -8.73
N LEU A 622 2.23 15.90 -7.74
CA LEU A 622 2.82 16.54 -6.54
C LEU A 622 2.80 15.61 -5.32
N LEU A 623 1.63 15.07 -4.98
CA LEU A 623 1.41 14.28 -3.77
C LEU A 623 2.36 13.08 -3.65
N PRO A 624 2.58 12.25 -4.69
CA PRO A 624 3.48 11.11 -4.57
C PRO A 624 4.92 11.54 -4.26
N VAL A 625 5.39 12.63 -4.86
CA VAL A 625 6.73 13.16 -4.60
C VAL A 625 6.82 13.65 -3.15
N ASP A 626 5.88 14.50 -2.73
CA ASP A 626 5.85 15.07 -1.38
C ASP A 626 5.78 13.99 -0.30
N VAL A 627 5.02 12.92 -0.52
CA VAL A 627 4.87 11.83 0.44
C VAL A 627 6.11 10.95 0.45
N LEU A 628 6.66 10.55 -0.71
CA LEU A 628 7.87 9.73 -0.75
C LEU A 628 9.06 10.43 -0.09
N GLU A 629 9.24 11.73 -0.33
CA GLU A 629 10.27 12.52 0.37
C GLU A 629 10.07 12.50 1.90
N ARG A 630 8.83 12.67 2.38
CA ARG A 630 8.51 12.57 3.82
C ARG A 630 8.70 11.16 4.39
N MET A 631 8.54 10.11 3.57
CA MET A 631 8.77 8.72 3.94
C MET A 631 10.27 8.38 4.05
N GLY A 632 11.17 9.34 3.80
CA GLY A 632 12.61 9.21 3.99
C GLY A 632 13.36 8.81 2.72
N TRP A 633 12.75 8.85 1.54
CA TRP A 633 13.46 8.64 0.28
C TRP A 633 14.54 9.70 0.10
N PRO A 634 15.83 9.33 -0.06
CA PRO A 634 16.91 10.31 -0.23
C PRO A 634 16.74 11.16 -1.48
N ARG A 635 16.17 10.57 -2.53
CA ARG A 635 15.90 11.23 -3.81
C ARG A 635 14.70 10.59 -4.50
N VAL A 636 13.84 11.43 -5.07
CA VAL A 636 12.70 11.02 -5.90
C VAL A 636 12.88 11.64 -7.27
N GLU A 637 12.89 10.82 -8.31
CA GLU A 637 13.11 11.22 -9.70
C GLU A 637 11.90 10.89 -10.57
N ARG A 638 11.78 11.63 -11.68
CA ARG A 638 10.76 11.37 -12.71
C ARG A 638 11.44 11.05 -14.03
N ILE A 639 10.94 10.04 -14.73
CA ILE A 639 11.28 9.81 -16.14
C ILE A 639 9.99 9.95 -16.95
N TRP A 640 10.03 10.82 -17.95
CA TRP A 640 8.91 11.04 -18.86
C TRP A 640 9.10 10.23 -20.14
N ALA A 641 8.05 9.58 -20.65
CA ALA A 641 8.15 8.75 -21.85
C ALA A 641 8.72 9.51 -23.08
N PRO A 642 8.35 10.77 -23.38
CA PRO A 642 8.96 11.53 -24.48
C PRO A 642 10.43 11.87 -24.27
N GLU A 643 10.85 12.12 -23.03
CA GLU A 643 12.26 12.35 -22.68
C GLU A 643 13.09 11.09 -22.93
N TRP A 644 12.61 9.94 -22.45
CA TRP A 644 13.25 8.64 -22.67
C TRP A 644 13.38 8.29 -24.15
N VAL A 645 12.33 8.53 -24.94
CA VAL A 645 12.38 8.21 -26.38
C VAL A 645 13.39 9.10 -27.12
N ARG A 646 13.51 10.37 -26.75
CA ARG A 646 14.41 11.31 -27.41
C ARG A 646 15.88 10.99 -27.15
N ASP A 647 16.24 10.79 -25.88
CA ASP A 647 17.62 10.56 -25.47
C ASP A 647 17.70 9.63 -24.25
N ARG A 648 17.81 8.33 -24.52
CA ARG A 648 17.91 7.29 -23.48
C ARG A 648 19.19 7.43 -22.67
N GLN A 649 20.31 7.71 -23.35
CA GLN A 649 21.63 7.73 -22.71
C GLN A 649 21.70 8.87 -21.69
N ALA A 650 21.20 10.06 -22.03
CA ALA A 650 21.16 11.18 -21.09
C ALA A 650 20.32 10.87 -19.84
N VAL A 651 19.21 10.13 -19.99
CA VAL A 651 18.39 9.71 -18.84
C VAL A 651 19.13 8.68 -17.98
N ILE A 652 19.79 7.70 -18.60
CA ILE A 652 20.61 6.70 -17.89
C ILE A 652 21.72 7.38 -17.10
N ASP A 653 22.49 8.28 -17.74
CA ASP A 653 23.58 9.01 -17.10
C ASP A 653 23.08 9.83 -15.91
N ARG A 654 21.92 10.51 -16.06
CA ARG A 654 21.26 11.22 -14.96
C ARG A 654 20.87 10.30 -13.80
N MET A 655 20.33 9.10 -14.09
CA MET A 655 19.94 8.14 -13.06
C MET A 655 21.16 7.54 -12.34
N VAL A 656 22.23 7.24 -13.07
CA VAL A 656 23.50 6.76 -12.50
C VAL A 656 24.11 7.82 -11.57
N ASP A 657 24.17 9.07 -12.01
CA ASP A 657 24.61 10.19 -11.18
C ASP A 657 23.70 10.38 -9.96
N ALA A 658 22.38 10.19 -10.14
CA ALA A 658 21.41 10.30 -9.04
C ALA A 658 21.57 9.27 -7.93
N VAL A 659 21.98 8.05 -8.27
CA VAL A 659 22.33 7.00 -7.29
C VAL A 659 23.68 7.30 -6.61
N GLY A 660 24.51 8.16 -7.21
CA GLY A 660 25.86 8.49 -6.76
C GLY A 660 26.95 7.65 -7.44
N GLY A 661 26.64 7.04 -8.59
CA GLY A 661 27.59 6.30 -9.41
C GLY A 661 28.41 7.21 -10.33
N LYS A 662 29.68 6.87 -10.55
CA LYS A 662 30.45 7.38 -11.69
C LYS A 662 30.06 6.51 -12.89
N PRO A 663 29.68 7.07 -14.05
CA PRO A 663 29.27 6.26 -15.20
C PRO A 663 30.35 5.23 -15.55
N PRO A 664 29.99 3.96 -15.84
CA PRO A 664 30.97 2.97 -16.24
C PRO A 664 31.70 3.47 -17.49
N ALA A 665 33.03 3.47 -17.45
CA ALA A 665 33.82 3.80 -18.62
C ALA A 665 33.43 2.85 -19.77
N PRO A 666 33.19 3.36 -20.99
CA PRO A 666 32.86 2.50 -22.12
C PRO A 666 33.96 1.46 -22.32
N PRO A 667 33.62 0.21 -22.70
CA PRO A 667 34.63 -0.82 -22.93
C PRO A 667 35.61 -0.33 -23.99
N ALA A 668 36.88 -0.20 -23.61
CA ALA A 668 37.93 0.24 -24.51
C ALA A 668 38.01 -0.75 -25.70
N PRO A 669 38.14 -0.28 -26.95
CA PRO A 669 38.35 -1.17 -28.08
C PRO A 669 39.66 -1.94 -27.86
N ALA A 670 39.61 -3.25 -28.09
CA ALA A 670 40.77 -4.13 -27.99
C ALA A 670 41.89 -3.62 -28.91
N ALA A 671 42.92 -3.03 -28.30
CA ALA A 671 44.12 -2.61 -29.01
C ALA A 671 45.00 -3.84 -29.28
N ALA A 672 45.23 -4.10 -30.56
CA ALA A 672 46.24 -5.01 -31.07
C ALA A 672 47.64 -4.68 -30.52
N GLY A 673 48.45 -5.72 -30.37
CA GLY A 673 49.62 -5.71 -29.51
C GLY A 673 50.92 -5.06 -30.03
N ALA A 674 51.86 -5.06 -29.07
CA ALA A 674 53.32 -5.08 -29.18
C ALA A 674 54.06 -3.80 -29.63
N CYS A 675 54.81 -3.15 -28.71
CA CYS A 675 56.22 -3.48 -28.39
C CYS A 675 56.79 -2.51 -27.34
N GLY A 676 57.63 -3.02 -26.42
CA GLY A 676 58.27 -2.28 -25.32
C GLY A 676 59.42 -1.35 -25.76
N GLY A 677 60.10 -0.61 -24.87
CA GLY A 677 59.99 -0.50 -23.43
C GLY A 677 61.07 0.43 -22.84
N LYS A 678 61.30 0.22 -21.54
CA LYS A 678 62.40 0.66 -20.66
C LYS A 678 62.33 2.05 -19.98
N LYS A 679 62.53 1.92 -18.65
CA LYS A 679 62.58 2.87 -17.54
C LYS A 679 63.80 3.80 -17.59
N GLY A 680 63.69 4.92 -16.89
CA GLY A 680 64.85 5.67 -16.37
C GLY A 680 64.44 6.88 -15.56
N SER A 681 64.50 6.78 -14.23
CA SER A 681 64.22 7.85 -13.27
C SER A 681 65.37 8.86 -13.17
N ALA A 682 65.10 10.13 -12.86
CA ALA A 682 65.85 10.95 -11.90
C ALA A 682 65.32 12.39 -11.84
N ALA A 683 64.90 12.82 -10.65
CA ALA A 683 65.04 14.19 -10.17
C ALA A 683 66.05 14.13 -9.01
N PRO A 684 66.86 15.17 -8.71
CA PRO A 684 66.38 16.18 -7.74
C PRO A 684 67.04 17.59 -7.84
N GLY A 685 66.51 18.56 -7.08
CA GLY A 685 67.27 19.75 -6.63
C GLY A 685 66.44 21.01 -6.35
N GLY A 686 66.08 21.25 -5.07
CA GLY A 686 65.79 22.61 -4.52
C GLY A 686 67.10 23.30 -4.07
N PRO A 687 67.12 24.49 -3.39
CA PRO A 687 66.11 25.03 -2.47
C PRO A 687 65.87 26.58 -2.52
N ALA A 688 65.11 27.09 -1.54
CA ALA A 688 64.54 28.44 -1.30
C ALA A 688 65.54 29.61 -1.04
N PRO A 689 65.06 30.88 -0.93
CA PRO A 689 64.99 31.52 0.41
C PRO A 689 63.89 32.61 0.65
N ALA A 690 63.80 33.06 1.92
CA ALA A 690 63.07 34.23 2.49
C ALA A 690 63.77 35.58 2.15
N GLY A 691 63.30 36.83 2.34
CA GLY A 691 62.13 37.51 2.93
C GLY A 691 62.40 39.06 2.98
N ALA A 692 61.40 39.88 3.39
CA ALA A 692 61.46 41.28 3.90
C ALA A 692 61.09 42.54 3.03
N SER A 693 59.93 43.13 3.38
CA SER A 693 59.51 44.55 3.65
C SER A 693 60.05 45.81 2.92
N SER A 694 59.11 46.68 2.46
CA SER A 694 59.02 48.13 2.80
C SER A 694 57.72 48.78 2.25
N ALA A 695 57.18 49.81 2.95
CA ALA A 695 55.95 50.60 2.64
C ALA A 695 56.32 52.05 2.17
N PRO A 696 55.41 52.94 1.64
CA PRO A 696 54.40 53.67 2.45
C PRO A 696 53.06 54.11 1.74
N THR A 697 52.15 54.75 2.51
CA THR A 697 50.73 55.23 2.34
C THR A 697 50.57 56.62 1.64
N PRO A 698 49.40 57.36 1.54
CA PRO A 698 47.91 57.13 1.61
C PRO A 698 47.13 57.91 0.46
N PRO A 699 45.83 58.37 0.51
CA PRO A 699 44.70 58.20 1.46
C PRO A 699 43.26 57.95 0.87
N GLY A 700 42.29 57.66 1.75
CA GLY A 700 40.84 57.89 1.53
C GLY A 700 39.88 56.97 2.31
N ALA A 701 39.31 57.44 3.43
CA ALA A 701 38.34 56.77 4.31
C ALA A 701 37.01 57.61 4.38
N PRO A 702 35.99 57.32 5.23
CA PRO A 702 35.56 56.09 5.93
C PRO A 702 34.01 55.85 5.92
N ALA A 703 33.60 54.79 6.64
CA ALA A 703 32.26 54.25 6.88
C ALA A 703 31.41 54.95 7.98
N ALA A 704 30.09 54.66 8.01
CA ALA A 704 29.24 54.74 9.22
C ALA A 704 27.92 53.89 9.15
N ALA A 705 27.68 53.13 10.24
CA ALA A 705 26.41 52.68 10.87
C ALA A 705 25.50 51.62 10.17
N PRO A 706 24.88 50.69 10.96
CA PRO A 706 23.71 51.04 11.76
C PRO A 706 23.76 50.56 13.23
N ALA A 707 23.11 51.33 14.11
CA ALA A 707 22.74 50.92 15.46
C ALA A 707 21.36 51.50 15.85
N ALA A 708 20.49 50.58 16.26
CA ALA A 708 19.63 50.58 17.45
C ALA A 708 18.48 51.60 17.65
N GLY A 709 17.37 51.08 18.20
CA GLY A 709 16.39 51.88 18.93
C GLY A 709 15.05 51.23 19.28
N THR A 710 15.06 50.21 20.17
CA THR A 710 14.24 50.05 21.42
C THR A 710 12.70 50.29 21.37
N THR A 711 11.79 49.58 22.08
CA THR A 711 11.73 49.28 23.54
C THR A 711 10.41 48.52 23.90
N VAL A 712 10.41 47.55 24.84
CA VAL A 712 9.59 47.41 26.10
C VAL A 712 8.85 46.05 26.14
N THR A 713 8.62 45.29 27.22
CA THR A 713 9.41 44.70 28.34
C THR A 713 8.51 43.72 29.15
N ALA A 714 9.16 42.74 29.80
CA ALA A 714 8.88 42.08 31.11
C ALA A 714 7.70 41.07 31.24
N GLY A 715 7.82 39.97 32.00
CA GLY A 715 8.87 39.47 32.94
C GLY A 715 8.75 37.94 33.16
N ALA A 716 9.86 37.21 33.35
CA ALA A 716 10.61 36.93 34.59
C ALA A 716 9.91 35.85 35.48
N VAL A 717 10.55 34.84 36.09
CA VAL A 717 11.64 34.90 37.10
C VAL A 717 12.30 33.50 37.33
N THR A 718 13.65 33.47 37.27
CA THR A 718 14.74 32.75 38.02
C THR A 718 14.50 31.43 38.80
N GLY A 719 15.47 30.53 39.02
CA GLY A 719 16.92 30.49 38.74
C GLY A 719 17.69 29.50 39.66
N ALA A 720 19.00 29.33 39.36
CA ALA A 720 20.13 28.94 40.24
C ALA A 720 20.18 27.50 40.84
N ALA A 721 21.31 26.85 41.09
CA ALA A 721 22.75 27.07 40.82
C ALA A 721 23.53 25.77 41.15
N ALA A 722 24.72 25.62 40.57
CA ALA A 722 25.74 24.65 40.95
C ALA A 722 26.37 24.96 42.33
N PRO A 723 27.25 24.08 42.84
CA PRO A 723 28.65 24.51 42.85
C PRO A 723 29.67 23.42 42.45
N ALA A 724 30.86 23.91 42.15
CA ALA A 724 32.06 23.21 41.70
C ALA A 724 33.02 22.87 42.86
N GLY A 725 34.00 22.00 42.58
CA GLY A 725 35.27 21.85 43.30
C GLY A 725 35.70 20.39 43.39
N ALA A 726 36.98 19.99 43.36
CA ALA A 726 38.25 20.57 42.95
C ALA A 726 39.28 19.41 42.99
N SER A 727 40.23 19.40 42.05
CA SER A 727 41.65 18.98 42.11
C SER A 727 42.16 17.71 42.84
N GLY A 728 43.12 17.04 42.16
CA GLY A 728 44.25 16.26 42.72
C GLY A 728 44.05 14.74 42.68
N GLY A 729 44.99 13.85 42.34
CA GLY A 729 46.42 13.92 42.07
C GLY A 729 47.04 12.52 42.32
N SER A 730 47.80 12.01 41.34
CA SER A 730 48.85 10.97 41.36
C SER A 730 48.69 9.59 42.04
N SER A 731 48.97 8.55 41.23
CA SER A 731 49.91 7.41 41.44
C SER A 731 49.75 6.45 42.62
N GLY A 732 49.67 5.16 42.28
CA GLY A 732 50.01 4.05 43.18
C GLY A 732 49.92 2.69 42.46
N ALA A 733 51.06 2.16 42.03
CA ALA A 733 51.23 0.83 41.48
C ALA A 733 51.20 -0.25 42.59
N GLY A 734 50.72 -1.45 42.25
CA GLY A 734 50.80 -2.64 43.10
C GLY A 734 50.28 -3.90 42.38
N ALA A 735 51.21 -4.66 41.79
CA ALA A 735 51.04 -6.04 41.29
C ALA A 735 50.70 -6.99 42.47
N ALA A 736 50.29 -8.26 42.35
CA ALA A 736 50.34 -9.30 41.34
C ALA A 736 49.39 -10.46 41.76
N ALA A 737 48.93 -11.30 40.81
CA ALA A 737 48.92 -12.78 40.88
C ALA A 737 47.98 -13.40 39.83
N GLY A 738 48.52 -14.24 38.95
CA GLY A 738 47.83 -15.34 38.26
C GLY A 738 48.66 -16.63 38.44
N PRO A 739 48.44 -17.74 37.70
CA PRO A 739 47.28 -18.29 36.99
C PRO A 739 46.87 -19.67 37.64
N PRO A 740 46.07 -20.60 37.03
CA PRO A 740 46.38 -21.37 35.80
C PRO A 740 45.18 -21.66 34.85
N GLY A 741 45.48 -22.07 33.60
CA GLY A 741 44.52 -22.75 32.68
C GLY A 741 44.31 -24.24 33.05
N PRO A 742 43.56 -25.08 32.30
CA PRO A 742 43.73 -25.26 30.84
C PRO A 742 42.46 -25.67 30.02
N THR A 743 42.73 -26.05 28.76
CA THR A 743 42.01 -26.99 27.86
C THR A 743 40.88 -26.52 26.93
N ALA A 744 41.26 -26.39 25.64
CA ALA A 744 40.42 -26.59 24.47
C ALA A 744 40.47 -28.06 24.02
N PRO A 745 39.50 -28.50 23.21
CA PRO A 745 39.87 -29.28 22.03
C PRO A 745 39.19 -28.81 20.73
N GLU A 746 40.05 -28.70 19.72
CA GLU A 746 39.92 -29.19 18.33
C GLU A 746 38.76 -28.74 17.43
N ALA A 747 39.14 -27.90 16.47
CA ALA A 747 38.52 -27.79 15.15
C ALA A 747 39.01 -28.93 14.23
N PRO A 748 38.16 -29.44 13.32
CA PRO A 748 38.63 -30.08 12.11
C PRO A 748 38.78 -29.05 10.97
N THR A 749 39.88 -29.23 10.26
CA THR A 749 40.43 -28.47 9.16
C THR A 749 39.64 -28.61 7.86
N ALA A 750 39.76 -27.60 7.00
CA ALA A 750 39.20 -27.53 5.66
C ALA A 750 39.76 -28.59 4.70
N ALA A 751 38.87 -29.18 3.90
CA ALA A 751 39.19 -29.78 2.60
C ALA A 751 38.24 -29.18 1.55
N SER A 752 38.83 -28.67 0.47
CA SER A 752 38.16 -28.08 -0.69
C SER A 752 37.58 -29.20 -1.56
N GLU A 753 36.27 -29.21 -1.86
CA GLU A 753 35.71 -29.91 -3.03
C GLU A 753 34.37 -29.29 -3.48
N GLY A 754 34.28 -29.00 -4.79
CA GLY A 754 33.16 -29.42 -5.65
C GLY A 754 31.80 -28.73 -5.51
N GLY A 755 31.32 -28.13 -6.61
CA GLY A 755 29.93 -27.66 -6.74
C GLY A 755 28.90 -28.74 -6.38
N GLN A 756 27.97 -28.40 -5.50
CA GLN A 756 26.86 -29.27 -5.12
C GLN A 756 25.54 -28.78 -5.71
N ALA A 757 24.89 -29.70 -6.42
CA ALA A 757 23.56 -29.61 -7.00
C ALA A 757 22.46 -29.33 -5.95
N PRO A 758 21.32 -28.74 -6.34
CA PRO A 758 20.27 -28.30 -5.41
C PRO A 758 19.57 -29.48 -4.71
N ARG A 759 19.36 -29.33 -3.39
CA ARG A 759 18.54 -30.23 -2.53
C ARG A 759 17.09 -30.31 -3.05
N ALA A 760 16.57 -31.54 -3.20
CA ALA A 760 15.21 -31.81 -3.65
C ALA A 760 14.14 -31.25 -2.69
N THR A 761 13.30 -30.33 -3.19
CA THR A 761 12.13 -29.78 -2.49
C THR A 761 10.96 -30.77 -2.52
N ARG A 762 10.29 -31.00 -1.38
CA ARG A 762 9.15 -31.92 -1.23
C ARG A 762 7.93 -31.47 -2.07
N ALA A 763 7.23 -32.40 -2.73
CA ALA A 763 6.06 -32.10 -3.57
C ALA A 763 4.91 -31.41 -2.80
N PRO A 764 4.22 -30.42 -3.40
CA PRO A 764 3.15 -29.64 -2.74
C PRO A 764 1.91 -30.51 -2.43
N GLU A 765 1.13 -30.10 -1.43
CA GLU A 765 -0.13 -30.76 -1.05
C GLU A 765 -1.34 -30.10 -1.73
N TYR A 766 -2.32 -30.89 -2.16
CA TYR A 766 -3.53 -30.38 -2.81
C TYR A 766 -4.40 -29.60 -1.82
N THR A 767 -4.71 -28.35 -2.15
CA THR A 767 -5.55 -27.48 -1.31
C THR A 767 -6.90 -27.22 -2.00
N PRO A 768 -8.02 -27.77 -1.50
CA PRO A 768 -9.32 -27.49 -2.09
C PRO A 768 -9.80 -26.06 -1.75
N TRP A 769 -10.40 -25.39 -2.71
CA TRP A 769 -11.03 -24.09 -2.53
C TRP A 769 -12.25 -24.21 -1.60
N ARG A 770 -12.28 -23.37 -0.56
CA ARG A 770 -13.39 -23.30 0.39
C ARG A 770 -14.19 -22.03 0.16
N ARG A 771 -15.51 -22.18 0.09
CA ARG A 771 -16.45 -21.07 -0.10
C ARG A 771 -16.48 -20.17 1.16
N THR A 772 -16.07 -18.93 1.02
CA THR A 772 -16.05 -17.92 2.11
C THR A 772 -17.41 -17.25 2.32
N GLN A 773 -18.20 -17.06 1.26
CA GLN A 773 -19.51 -16.39 1.30
C GLN A 773 -20.46 -16.89 0.20
N VAL A 774 -21.78 -16.72 0.38
CA VAL A 774 -22.80 -17.03 -0.63
C VAL A 774 -23.22 -15.73 -1.31
N LEU A 775 -23.06 -15.65 -2.63
CA LEU A 775 -23.43 -14.48 -3.43
C LEU A 775 -24.85 -14.62 -4.00
N PRO A 776 -25.54 -13.51 -4.31
CA PRO A 776 -26.90 -13.55 -4.84
C PRO A 776 -26.99 -14.34 -6.15
N ARG A 777 -27.93 -15.29 -6.23
CA ARG A 777 -28.16 -16.12 -7.43
C ARG A 777 -28.51 -15.28 -8.66
N GLU A 778 -29.22 -14.18 -8.48
CA GLU A 778 -29.63 -13.25 -9.54
C GLU A 778 -28.43 -12.68 -10.31
N THR A 779 -27.28 -12.52 -9.65
CA THR A 779 -26.03 -12.08 -10.29
C THR A 779 -25.52 -13.13 -11.29
N LEU A 780 -25.56 -14.41 -10.92
CA LEU A 780 -25.17 -15.49 -11.83
C LEU A 780 -26.18 -15.63 -12.98
N ASP A 781 -27.47 -15.55 -12.69
CA ASP A 781 -28.52 -15.66 -13.71
C ASP A 781 -28.42 -14.49 -14.73
N ARG A 782 -28.15 -13.26 -14.28
CA ARG A 782 -27.89 -12.10 -15.17
C ARG A 782 -26.59 -12.19 -15.97
N ALA A 783 -25.55 -12.79 -15.39
CA ALA A 783 -24.27 -13.00 -16.07
C ALA A 783 -24.36 -14.08 -17.17
N VAL A 784 -25.31 -15.00 -17.07
CA VAL A 784 -25.48 -16.14 -17.99
C VAL A 784 -26.67 -15.96 -18.95
N ALA A 785 -27.51 -14.94 -18.73
CA ALA A 785 -28.70 -14.67 -19.55
C ALA A 785 -28.35 -14.05 -20.92
N GLY A 786 -28.72 -14.76 -21.99
CA GLY A 786 -28.81 -14.21 -23.36
C GLY A 786 -27.47 -14.05 -24.10
N ALA A 787 -27.53 -13.36 -25.26
CA ALA A 787 -26.37 -13.11 -26.14
C ALA A 787 -25.53 -11.88 -25.74
N ARG A 788 -26.05 -11.03 -24.84
CA ARG A 788 -25.35 -9.87 -24.24
C ARG A 788 -25.57 -9.88 -22.72
N PRO A 789 -24.69 -10.55 -21.95
CA PRO A 789 -24.80 -10.57 -20.49
C PRO A 789 -24.51 -9.20 -19.88
N ASP A 790 -25.09 -8.94 -18.70
CA ASP A 790 -24.85 -7.74 -17.91
C ASP A 790 -23.35 -7.61 -17.57
N PRO A 791 -22.66 -6.51 -17.98
CA PRO A 791 -21.23 -6.34 -17.76
C PRO A 791 -20.81 -6.37 -16.28
N GLU A 792 -21.66 -5.84 -15.40
CA GLU A 792 -21.37 -5.75 -13.95
C GLU A 792 -21.50 -7.13 -13.29
N ALA A 793 -22.58 -7.85 -13.60
CA ALA A 793 -22.79 -9.21 -13.13
C ALA A 793 -21.71 -10.18 -13.66
N ARG A 794 -21.29 -9.99 -14.92
CA ARG A 794 -20.19 -10.75 -15.53
C ARG A 794 -18.86 -10.52 -14.83
N ALA A 795 -18.52 -9.27 -14.52
CA ALA A 795 -17.29 -8.93 -13.81
C ALA A 795 -17.23 -9.62 -12.44
N GLU A 796 -18.35 -9.70 -11.73
CA GLU A 796 -18.44 -10.36 -10.43
C GLU A 796 -18.28 -11.88 -10.52
N VAL A 797 -18.89 -12.53 -11.53
CA VAL A 797 -18.69 -13.97 -11.78
C VAL A 797 -17.24 -14.29 -12.17
N VAL A 798 -16.61 -13.44 -13.00
CA VAL A 798 -15.19 -13.56 -13.37
C VAL A 798 -14.28 -13.39 -12.15
N ARG A 799 -14.59 -12.44 -11.25
CA ARG A 799 -13.85 -12.22 -10.00
C ARG A 799 -13.83 -13.48 -9.14
N VAL A 800 -14.98 -14.13 -8.95
CA VAL A 800 -15.08 -15.37 -8.17
C VAL A 800 -14.38 -16.53 -8.88
N ALA A 801 -14.50 -16.65 -10.20
CA ALA A 801 -13.82 -17.67 -10.99
C ALA A 801 -12.29 -17.59 -10.82
N ARG A 802 -11.73 -16.37 -10.87
CA ARG A 802 -10.30 -16.12 -10.64
C ARG A 802 -9.85 -16.51 -9.23
N GLN A 803 -10.67 -16.27 -8.21
CA GLN A 803 -10.39 -16.70 -6.83
C GLN A 803 -10.33 -18.23 -6.69
N ILE A 804 -11.20 -18.96 -7.40
CA ILE A 804 -11.17 -20.43 -7.43
C ILE A 804 -9.91 -20.92 -8.17
N CYS A 805 -9.61 -20.36 -9.34
CA CYS A 805 -8.44 -20.72 -10.15
C CYS A 805 -7.11 -20.45 -9.42
N ALA A 806 -7.00 -19.35 -8.67
CA ALA A 806 -5.78 -19.02 -7.92
C ALA A 806 -5.39 -20.08 -6.86
N VAL A 807 -6.36 -20.87 -6.39
CA VAL A 807 -6.14 -21.88 -5.35
C VAL A 807 -6.03 -23.30 -5.93
N GLU A 808 -6.92 -23.66 -6.86
CA GLU A 808 -7.01 -25.06 -7.35
C GLU A 808 -6.37 -25.32 -8.72
N SER A 809 -5.80 -24.32 -9.41
CA SER A 809 -5.18 -24.53 -10.73
C SER A 809 -4.00 -25.51 -10.68
N PRO A 810 -3.84 -26.42 -11.67
CA PRO A 810 -4.77 -26.68 -12.78
C PRO A 810 -6.05 -27.40 -12.31
N LEU A 811 -7.22 -26.97 -12.80
CA LEU A 811 -8.52 -27.58 -12.48
C LEU A 811 -9.38 -27.81 -13.73
N ALA A 812 -10.11 -28.91 -13.80
CA ALA A 812 -11.05 -29.16 -14.91
C ALA A 812 -12.17 -28.10 -14.96
N PHE A 813 -12.56 -27.65 -16.15
CA PHE A 813 -13.59 -26.60 -16.30
C PHE A 813 -14.92 -26.98 -15.64
N HIS A 814 -15.32 -28.24 -15.74
CA HIS A 814 -16.53 -28.75 -15.07
C HIS A 814 -16.49 -28.51 -13.55
N ARG A 815 -15.33 -28.72 -12.92
CA ARG A 815 -15.13 -28.51 -11.49
C ARG A 815 -15.22 -27.03 -11.14
N LEU A 816 -14.64 -26.15 -11.96
CA LEU A 816 -14.80 -24.70 -11.81
C LEU A 816 -16.29 -24.29 -11.87
N ALA A 817 -17.05 -24.84 -12.82
CA ALA A 817 -18.47 -24.57 -12.96
C ALA A 817 -19.28 -25.01 -11.72
N VAL A 818 -18.92 -26.15 -11.11
CA VAL A 818 -19.51 -26.62 -9.85
C VAL A 818 -19.21 -25.67 -8.70
N HIS A 819 -17.95 -25.23 -8.54
CA HIS A 819 -17.59 -24.27 -7.49
C HIS A 819 -18.28 -22.93 -7.66
N LEU A 820 -18.39 -22.43 -8.89
CA LEU A 820 -19.13 -21.20 -9.20
C LEU A 820 -20.62 -21.34 -8.87
N CYS A 821 -21.27 -22.40 -9.33
CA CYS A 821 -22.69 -22.61 -9.01
C CYS A 821 -22.92 -22.70 -7.49
N ARG A 822 -22.04 -23.38 -6.76
CA ARG A 822 -22.09 -23.45 -5.28
C ARG A 822 -21.81 -22.10 -4.61
N ALA A 823 -20.95 -21.25 -5.19
CA ALA A 823 -20.65 -19.91 -4.68
C ALA A 823 -21.88 -18.97 -4.78
N PHE A 824 -22.69 -19.13 -5.82
CA PHE A 824 -23.94 -18.36 -6.05
C PHE A 824 -25.20 -19.08 -5.55
N GLY A 825 -25.07 -20.01 -4.60
CA GLY A 825 -26.20 -20.62 -3.89
C GLY A 825 -26.94 -21.74 -4.62
N LEU A 826 -26.40 -22.30 -5.70
CA LEU A 826 -26.99 -23.43 -6.42
C LEU A 826 -26.40 -24.76 -5.92
N THR A 827 -27.27 -25.76 -5.79
CA THR A 827 -26.90 -27.11 -5.32
C THR A 827 -26.47 -28.06 -6.44
N ARG A 828 -26.87 -27.79 -7.70
CA ARG A 828 -26.55 -28.62 -8.88
C ARG A 828 -26.18 -27.76 -10.10
N THR A 829 -25.23 -28.25 -10.89
CA THR A 829 -24.86 -27.75 -12.22
C THR A 829 -25.65 -28.49 -13.29
N VAL A 830 -26.16 -27.75 -14.29
CA VAL A 830 -26.84 -28.32 -15.48
C VAL A 830 -26.01 -27.96 -16.70
N ALA A 831 -25.89 -28.85 -17.70
CA ALA A 831 -25.02 -28.65 -18.87
C ALA A 831 -25.25 -27.32 -19.62
N SER A 832 -26.51 -26.88 -19.75
CA SER A 832 -26.86 -25.58 -20.35
C SER A 832 -26.24 -24.38 -19.59
N ARG A 833 -26.16 -24.49 -18.26
CA ARG A 833 -25.60 -23.45 -17.37
C ARG A 833 -24.07 -23.48 -17.38
N GLU A 834 -23.47 -24.64 -17.53
CA GLU A 834 -22.02 -24.78 -17.75
C GLU A 834 -21.59 -24.14 -19.07
N GLN A 835 -22.34 -24.37 -20.15
CA GLN A 835 -22.11 -23.70 -21.44
C GLN A 835 -22.38 -22.19 -21.36
N GLY A 836 -23.35 -21.78 -20.55
CA GLY A 836 -23.61 -20.39 -20.21
C GLY A 836 -22.45 -19.71 -19.47
N LEU A 837 -21.91 -20.38 -18.45
CA LEU A 837 -20.71 -19.95 -17.72
C LEU A 837 -19.49 -19.88 -18.65
N ARG A 838 -19.33 -20.83 -19.57
CA ARG A 838 -18.24 -20.83 -20.56
C ARG A 838 -18.30 -19.60 -21.47
N ARG A 839 -19.50 -19.21 -21.90
CA ARG A 839 -19.72 -17.96 -22.66
C ARG A 839 -19.51 -16.70 -21.82
N ALA A 840 -20.01 -16.69 -20.58
CA ALA A 840 -19.91 -15.54 -19.68
C ALA A 840 -18.47 -15.28 -19.22
N LEU A 841 -17.71 -16.32 -18.90
CA LEU A 841 -16.31 -16.23 -18.52
C LEU A 841 -15.44 -15.89 -19.74
N GLY A 842 -15.80 -16.40 -20.93
CA GLY A 842 -15.05 -16.19 -22.18
C GLY A 842 -13.65 -16.83 -22.14
N SER A 843 -12.78 -16.49 -23.08
CA SER A 843 -11.36 -16.91 -23.10
C SER A 843 -10.43 -16.00 -22.28
N ALA A 844 -10.95 -14.91 -21.71
CA ALA A 844 -10.16 -13.85 -21.07
C ALA A 844 -10.00 -13.98 -19.54
N PHE A 845 -10.69 -14.93 -18.91
CA PHE A 845 -10.65 -15.05 -17.44
C PHE A 845 -9.48 -15.90 -16.92
N ALA A 846 -9.07 -16.91 -17.70
CA ALA A 846 -8.03 -17.90 -17.40
C ALA A 846 -7.67 -18.67 -18.69
N TYR A 847 -6.46 -19.26 -18.78
CA TYR A 847 -6.07 -20.07 -19.95
C TYR A 847 -6.71 -21.46 -19.85
N ILE A 848 -7.44 -21.88 -20.88
CA ILE A 848 -7.98 -23.24 -20.99
C ILE A 848 -7.13 -23.99 -22.00
N ASP A 849 -6.56 -25.12 -21.59
CA ASP A 849 -5.74 -25.95 -22.48
C ASP A 849 -6.57 -26.87 -23.38
N GLN A 850 -5.89 -27.69 -24.19
CA GLN A 850 -6.51 -28.63 -25.12
C GLN A 850 -7.25 -29.80 -24.41
N GLU A 851 -6.98 -30.01 -23.12
CA GLU A 851 -7.55 -31.07 -22.28
C GLU A 851 -8.71 -30.56 -21.40
N ASP A 852 -9.17 -29.32 -21.63
CA ASP A 852 -10.25 -28.64 -20.89
C ASP A 852 -9.93 -28.34 -19.41
N PHE A 853 -8.65 -28.13 -19.11
CA PHE A 853 -8.18 -27.66 -17.81
C PHE A 853 -7.92 -26.16 -17.81
N VAL A 854 -8.34 -25.53 -16.71
CA VAL A 854 -8.21 -24.10 -16.47
C VAL A 854 -6.93 -23.83 -15.68
N TRP A 855 -6.08 -22.98 -16.25
CA TRP A 855 -4.82 -22.52 -15.69
C TRP A 855 -4.90 -21.04 -15.31
N VAL A 856 -4.23 -20.64 -14.23
CA VAL A 856 -4.15 -19.21 -13.81
C VAL A 856 -3.66 -18.31 -14.95
N SER A 857 -2.69 -18.78 -15.73
CA SER A 857 -2.16 -18.08 -16.89
C SER A 857 -1.56 -19.05 -17.91
N MET A 858 -1.34 -18.58 -19.14
CA MET A 858 -0.61 -19.33 -20.17
C MET A 858 0.85 -19.61 -19.75
N ALA A 859 1.48 -18.67 -19.01
CA ALA A 859 2.83 -18.87 -18.47
C ALA A 859 2.86 -20.04 -17.46
N SER A 860 1.86 -20.13 -16.58
CA SER A 860 1.71 -21.24 -15.63
C SER A 860 1.49 -22.58 -16.32
N ALA A 861 0.86 -22.59 -17.49
CA ALA A 861 0.75 -23.79 -18.33
C ALA A 861 2.09 -24.13 -19.02
N GLY A 862 2.97 -23.16 -19.27
CA GLY A 862 4.29 -23.39 -19.87
C GLY A 862 5.34 -23.98 -18.91
N GLU A 863 5.15 -23.81 -17.60
CA GLU A 863 6.10 -24.28 -16.59
C GLU A 863 6.06 -25.81 -16.38
N PRO A 864 7.17 -26.42 -15.89
CA PRO A 864 7.17 -27.82 -15.48
C PRO A 864 6.20 -28.06 -14.32
N VAL A 865 5.11 -28.76 -14.60
CA VAL A 865 4.03 -29.02 -13.64
C VAL A 865 4.48 -30.10 -12.66
N ARG A 866 4.52 -29.79 -11.36
CA ARG A 866 4.74 -30.80 -10.30
C ARG A 866 3.41 -31.44 -9.90
N TYR A 867 3.42 -32.72 -9.55
CA TYR A 867 2.22 -33.37 -9.02
C TYR A 867 1.87 -32.88 -7.62
N ARG A 868 0.56 -32.80 -7.33
CA ARG A 868 0.03 -32.47 -6.00
C ARG A 868 -0.31 -33.73 -5.20
N ARG A 869 0.19 -33.82 -3.97
CA ARG A 869 -0.11 -34.93 -3.06
C ARG A 869 -1.56 -34.86 -2.57
N ASN A 870 -2.18 -36.02 -2.33
CA ASN A 870 -3.56 -36.15 -1.82
C ASN A 870 -4.67 -35.57 -2.72
N ALA A 871 -4.39 -35.25 -4.00
CA ALA A 871 -5.37 -34.68 -4.92
C ALA A 871 -6.65 -35.54 -5.05
N LEU A 872 -6.50 -36.88 -5.15
CA LEU A 872 -7.62 -37.82 -5.26
C LEU A 872 -8.51 -37.88 -4.01
N ASP A 873 -8.11 -37.31 -2.87
CA ASP A 873 -8.99 -37.23 -1.70
C ASP A 873 -10.03 -36.11 -1.83
N HIS A 874 -9.77 -35.15 -2.72
CA HIS A 874 -10.55 -33.93 -2.91
C HIS A 874 -11.21 -33.83 -4.30
N VAL A 875 -10.79 -34.65 -5.26
CA VAL A 875 -11.41 -34.79 -6.58
C VAL A 875 -12.29 -36.04 -6.68
N GLU A 876 -13.32 -35.97 -7.54
CA GLU A 876 -14.29 -37.07 -7.68
C GLU A 876 -13.75 -38.24 -8.50
N GLY A 877 -12.76 -38.00 -9.36
CA GLY A 877 -12.10 -39.00 -10.22
C GLY A 877 -10.74 -38.54 -10.73
N ILE A 878 -9.98 -39.46 -11.34
CA ILE A 878 -8.61 -39.20 -11.82
C ILE A 878 -8.58 -38.26 -13.03
N GLU A 879 -9.67 -38.23 -13.79
CA GLU A 879 -9.91 -37.33 -14.92
C GLU A 879 -9.96 -35.84 -14.53
N GLN A 880 -10.08 -35.53 -13.24
CA GLN A 880 -10.01 -34.15 -12.72
C GLN A 880 -8.58 -33.75 -12.33
N ILE A 881 -7.59 -34.62 -12.53
CA ILE A 881 -6.16 -34.34 -12.34
C ILE A 881 -5.54 -34.15 -13.72
N HIS A 882 -4.74 -33.10 -13.87
CA HIS A 882 -4.17 -32.78 -15.16
C HIS A 882 -3.17 -33.87 -15.63
N PRO A 883 -3.18 -34.33 -16.89
CA PRO A 883 -2.31 -35.41 -17.37
C PRO A 883 -0.81 -35.17 -17.12
N ARG A 884 -0.34 -33.93 -17.27
CA ARG A 884 1.05 -33.54 -16.96
C ARG A 884 1.44 -33.69 -15.49
N GLU A 885 0.50 -33.60 -14.55
CA GLU A 885 0.77 -33.94 -13.14
C GLU A 885 1.03 -35.44 -12.98
N LEU A 886 0.28 -36.28 -13.70
CA LEU A 886 0.48 -37.73 -13.69
C LEU A 886 1.81 -38.13 -14.35
N VAL A 887 2.18 -37.48 -15.46
CA VAL A 887 3.49 -37.67 -16.12
C VAL A 887 4.65 -37.30 -15.18
N SER A 888 4.55 -36.14 -14.50
CA SER A 888 5.54 -35.70 -13.51
C SER A 888 5.67 -36.69 -12.35
N LEU A 889 4.54 -37.17 -11.80
CA LEU A 889 4.51 -38.16 -10.73
C LEU A 889 5.19 -39.47 -11.13
N LEU A 890 4.84 -40.03 -12.29
CA LEU A 890 5.40 -41.30 -12.76
C LEU A 890 6.89 -41.16 -13.08
N SER A 891 7.30 -40.01 -13.63
CA SER A 891 8.71 -39.71 -13.88
C SER A 891 9.52 -39.63 -12.59
N GLU A 892 9.00 -38.97 -11.56
CA GLU A 892 9.65 -38.89 -10.23
C GLU A 892 9.75 -40.27 -9.57
N ILE A 893 8.65 -41.06 -9.54
CA ILE A 893 8.66 -42.40 -8.94
C ILE A 893 9.65 -43.33 -9.66
N ARG A 894 9.73 -43.24 -10.99
CA ARG A 894 10.69 -44.02 -11.79
C ARG A 894 12.14 -43.62 -11.50
N SER A 895 12.41 -42.32 -11.38
CA SER A 895 13.74 -41.81 -11.02
C SER A 895 14.17 -42.21 -9.60
N ALA A 896 13.23 -42.28 -8.66
CA ALA A 896 13.48 -42.63 -7.26
C ALA A 896 13.55 -44.14 -7.01
N SER A 897 13.12 -44.99 -7.94
CA SER A 897 13.09 -46.45 -7.78
C SER A 897 13.23 -47.16 -9.14
N PRO A 898 14.47 -47.43 -9.61
CA PRO A 898 14.72 -48.07 -10.91
C PRO A 898 14.28 -49.55 -11.01
N ALA A 899 13.98 -50.21 -9.87
CA ALA A 899 13.68 -51.63 -9.78
C ALA A 899 12.20 -51.91 -9.43
N TRP A 900 11.27 -51.40 -10.24
CA TRP A 900 9.86 -51.78 -10.13
C TRP A 900 9.60 -53.08 -10.91
N ILE A 901 8.83 -53.99 -10.33
CA ILE A 901 8.69 -55.39 -10.78
C ILE A 901 7.56 -55.54 -11.82
N SER A 902 6.58 -54.64 -11.82
CA SER A 902 5.44 -54.64 -12.76
C SER A 902 4.81 -53.25 -12.94
N LYS A 903 4.11 -53.00 -14.07
CA LYS A 903 3.31 -51.76 -14.28
C LYS A 903 2.27 -51.56 -13.17
N GLU A 904 1.70 -52.65 -12.66
CA GLU A 904 0.71 -52.62 -11.59
C GLU A 904 1.29 -52.06 -10.27
N ASP A 905 2.52 -52.45 -9.91
CA ASP A 905 3.17 -51.95 -8.68
C ASP A 905 3.54 -50.47 -8.80
N LEU A 906 3.90 -50.00 -9.99
CA LEU A 906 4.16 -48.59 -10.26
C LEU A 906 2.89 -47.75 -10.04
N PHE A 907 1.76 -48.20 -10.58
CA PHE A 907 0.49 -47.50 -10.44
C PHE A 907 -0.05 -47.53 -9.00
N ARG A 908 0.17 -48.61 -8.24
CA ARG A 908 -0.14 -48.64 -6.80
C ARG A 908 0.67 -47.59 -6.03
N LYS A 909 1.98 -47.50 -6.28
CA LYS A 909 2.84 -46.47 -5.65
C LYS A 909 2.43 -45.05 -6.03
N ALA A 910 1.99 -44.82 -7.27
CA ALA A 910 1.47 -43.54 -7.72
C ALA A 910 0.16 -43.19 -6.99
N LEU A 911 -0.75 -44.15 -6.82
CA LEU A 911 -2.00 -43.96 -6.07
C LEU A 911 -1.76 -43.61 -4.59
N ASP A 912 -0.79 -44.25 -3.94
CA ASP A 912 -0.43 -43.97 -2.55
C ASP A 912 0.11 -42.53 -2.36
N ARG A 913 0.63 -41.89 -3.42
CA ARG A 913 1.07 -40.48 -3.40
C ARG A 913 -0.07 -39.51 -3.70
N LEU A 914 -1.07 -39.94 -4.47
CA LEU A 914 -2.22 -39.12 -4.88
C LEU A 914 -3.41 -39.19 -3.92
N SER A 915 -3.49 -40.19 -3.05
CA SER A 915 -4.59 -40.38 -2.08
C SER A 915 -4.07 -40.93 -0.76
N SER A 916 -4.53 -40.37 0.35
CA SER A 916 -4.31 -40.94 1.69
C SER A 916 -5.18 -42.19 1.95
N LYS A 917 -6.17 -42.45 1.10
CA LYS A 917 -7.08 -43.61 1.18
C LYS A 917 -6.62 -44.71 0.24
N ARG A 918 -6.73 -45.98 0.66
CA ARG A 918 -6.49 -47.14 -0.23
C ARG A 918 -7.55 -47.19 -1.34
N ARG A 919 -7.21 -46.72 -2.54
CA ARG A 919 -8.07 -46.79 -3.73
C ARG A 919 -7.72 -48.02 -4.59
N ARG A 920 -8.73 -48.62 -5.22
CA ARG A 920 -8.55 -49.74 -6.15
C ARG A 920 -8.13 -49.22 -7.53
N LEU A 921 -7.27 -49.97 -8.22
CA LEU A 921 -6.98 -49.77 -9.64
C LEU A 921 -8.22 -50.15 -10.45
N THR A 922 -8.98 -49.15 -10.87
CA THR A 922 -10.10 -49.33 -11.81
C THR A 922 -9.59 -49.21 -13.23
N GLU A 923 -10.31 -49.76 -14.21
CA GLU A 923 -9.95 -49.71 -15.64
C GLU A 923 -9.70 -48.26 -16.13
N ARG A 924 -10.46 -47.29 -15.62
CA ARG A 924 -10.28 -45.86 -15.92
C ARG A 924 -8.99 -45.27 -15.36
N VAL A 925 -8.64 -45.65 -14.12
CA VAL A 925 -7.37 -45.23 -13.48
C VAL A 925 -6.19 -45.87 -14.19
N TRP A 926 -6.32 -47.14 -14.58
CA TRP A 926 -5.31 -47.85 -15.35
C TRP A 926 -5.03 -47.13 -16.68
N ALA A 927 -6.06 -46.83 -17.47
CA ALA A 927 -5.91 -46.17 -18.76
C ALA A 927 -5.24 -44.78 -18.64
N ALA A 928 -5.63 -43.96 -17.65
CA ALA A 928 -5.04 -42.64 -17.43
C ALA A 928 -3.57 -42.71 -17.00
N MET A 929 -3.20 -43.68 -16.15
CA MET A 929 -1.83 -43.88 -15.72
C MET A 929 -0.94 -44.49 -16.81
N ASP A 930 -1.49 -45.38 -17.65
CA ASP A 930 -0.76 -45.99 -18.78
C ASP A 930 -0.45 -44.95 -19.87
N ALA A 931 -1.40 -44.08 -20.21
CA ALA A 931 -1.17 -42.97 -21.14
C ALA A 931 -0.12 -41.96 -20.63
N ALA A 932 -0.13 -41.68 -19.33
CA ALA A 932 0.87 -40.83 -18.69
C ALA A 932 2.25 -41.52 -18.64
N LEU A 933 2.30 -42.84 -18.46
CA LEU A 933 3.53 -43.62 -18.47
C LEU A 933 4.18 -43.63 -19.85
N GLU A 934 3.42 -43.89 -20.92
CA GLU A 934 3.93 -43.87 -22.29
C GLU A 934 4.50 -42.49 -22.68
N THR A 935 3.88 -41.42 -22.19
CA THR A 935 4.35 -40.04 -22.41
C THR A 935 5.65 -39.78 -21.64
N ALA A 936 5.72 -40.21 -20.37
CA ALA A 936 6.95 -40.13 -19.57
C ALA A 936 8.11 -40.97 -20.14
N GLU A 937 7.80 -42.10 -20.80
CA GLU A 937 8.79 -42.94 -21.49
C GLU A 937 9.30 -42.28 -22.78
N ARG A 938 8.41 -41.64 -23.54
CA ARG A 938 8.80 -40.83 -24.72
C ARG A 938 9.69 -39.64 -24.35
N ASP A 939 9.35 -38.91 -23.29
CA ASP A 939 10.11 -37.74 -22.84
C ASP A 939 11.49 -38.09 -22.26
N ALA A 940 11.72 -39.37 -21.93
CA ALA A 940 12.97 -39.87 -21.37
C ALA A 940 13.87 -40.61 -22.35
N ALA A 941 13.38 -40.92 -23.57
CA ALA A 941 14.22 -41.46 -24.61
C ALA A 941 15.17 -40.34 -25.11
N PRO A 942 16.49 -40.59 -25.23
CA PRO A 942 17.38 -39.61 -25.85
C PRO A 942 16.90 -39.40 -27.29
N GLY A 943 16.54 -38.16 -27.63
CA GLY A 943 16.19 -37.79 -29.01
C GLY A 943 17.35 -38.12 -29.96
N PRO A 944 17.07 -38.33 -31.27
CA PRO A 944 18.11 -38.61 -32.26
C PRO A 944 19.17 -37.51 -32.37
#